data_AF-A0A0G0ZDU0-F1
#
_entry.id   AF-A0A0G0ZDU0-F1
#
_cell.length_a   1.000
_cell.length_b   1.000
_cell.length_c   1.000
_cell.angle_alpha   90.00
_cell.angle_beta   90.00
_cell.angle_gamma   90.00
#
_symmetry.space_group_name_H-M   'P 1'
#
loop_
_entity.id
_entity.type
_entity.pdbx_description
1 polymer ?
#
loop_
_entity_poly.entity_id
_entity_poly.type
_entity_poly.pdbx_seq_one_letter_code
_entity_poly.pdbx_strand_id
1 'polypeptide(L)'
;MKLTGIREQVFLDRYSLKDEKGKPVEKTPEAMWKRVAAGVAAVEKKADRKYWEKKFSEAMNDFKLVPGGRILSGAGTGYKVTFYNCFVIPSPKDSRDGILDTLKQMVEIMARGGGVGINLSSLRPRGARVRKVNGFSSGPCNWAELFSVATKDIIQQGGTRRGALMLMLWDWHPDIEEFITVKRDLSRINGANLSVCVSDKFMEAVKKDADWDLVFPDIADREYDTKWDGYLDNWLKLGKKVKVHKTVKARKIWDLISEAAWASAEPGLVFMERYNKWNNNWYFNNINCVNPCGEEGLPAWGVCNLTSINLSALVRDGKIDYQELAEIAQVGVRFQDDIIDADSYVFPQIEETQKNGERRIGLGTMGLGDALIKMKIRYGSPLSIRVIDKIYSTIRNAAYEASTEIAKEKGAFPKFEAKKYLKGYFIKQLPEAIKAKIKKWGIRNSVLLQQAPTGSTSLLAGVTSGIEPVYEFSFIRRDRLGEHRLFHPLFDQWKKEHPNDPIPDYFVSANDLIPDDHVKVQAAIQKYVDASISKTVNAPNSHTVEDVRKLYRMAYELGCKGITYMRDGSRPGVLERVTDKKAETSVTAPDSNSIIGNGKHTPEITPRPMVVKGATYQIDTPVGAAFVTINTDMANEPLEIFINVGKAGSDVTAMAEAVGRLASLTLRIQSSVPASERAKQIFNQLIGIGGSKSLGFGDKRVRSLPDAVAKILAMHFDYKIKNGNGLTHKEVIAEQQPLAVLTQQALPVEKSEFDLCPSCGEAALAYEEGCKKCYSCGYSEC
;
A
#
# COMPACT_ATOMS: atom_id res chain seq x y z
N MET A 1 18.43 26.03 13.70
CA MET A 1 17.82 26.19 12.36
C MET A 1 16.33 26.46 12.52
N LYS A 2 15.74 27.41 11.78
CA LYS A 2 14.28 27.61 11.77
C LYS A 2 13.67 26.86 10.59
N LEU A 3 12.87 25.82 10.85
CA LEU A 3 12.10 25.13 9.82
C LEU A 3 10.88 25.97 9.45
N THR A 4 10.38 25.81 8.21
CA THR A 4 9.16 26.48 7.72
C THR A 4 8.31 25.52 6.89
N GLY A 5 7.02 25.84 6.76
CA GLY A 5 6.08 25.12 5.90
C GLY A 5 5.96 23.63 6.23
N ILE A 6 6.01 22.78 5.21
CA ILE A 6 5.84 21.33 5.37
C ILE A 6 6.93 20.70 6.26
N ARG A 7 8.14 21.27 6.27
CA ARG A 7 9.27 20.75 7.08
C ARG A 7 8.98 20.88 8.56
N GLU A 8 8.47 22.05 8.97
CA GLU A 8 8.07 22.33 10.34
C GLU A 8 6.88 21.45 10.77
N GLN A 9 5.87 21.31 9.90
CA GLN A 9 4.72 20.45 10.16
C GLN A 9 5.15 18.99 10.39
N VAL A 10 6.00 18.45 9.50
CA VAL A 10 6.52 17.08 9.62
C VAL A 10 7.33 16.92 10.91
N PHE A 11 8.18 17.89 11.25
CA PHE A 11 8.97 17.85 12.48
C PHE A 11 8.08 17.79 13.73
N LEU A 12 7.17 18.76 13.88
CA LEU A 12 6.33 18.90 15.06
C LEU A 12 5.34 17.74 15.20
N ASP A 13 4.83 17.22 14.08
CA ASP A 13 3.87 16.12 14.09
C ASP A 13 4.56 14.78 14.42
N ARG A 14 5.69 14.48 13.76
CA ARG A 14 6.24 13.11 13.72
C ARG A 14 7.48 12.87 14.57
N TYR A 15 8.28 13.89 14.87
CA TYR A 15 9.63 13.70 15.39
C TYR A 15 9.94 14.47 16.68
N SER A 16 9.27 15.60 16.91
CA SER A 16 9.33 16.27 18.20
C SER A 16 8.81 15.37 19.30
N LEU A 17 9.55 15.27 20.40
CA LEU A 17 9.02 14.75 21.66
C LEU A 17 7.82 15.58 22.11
N LYS A 18 6.77 14.92 22.59
CA LYS A 18 5.53 15.54 23.06
C LYS A 18 5.34 15.27 24.56
N ASP A 19 4.76 16.22 25.27
CA ASP A 19 4.36 16.04 26.68
C ASP A 19 3.08 15.19 26.80
N GLU A 20 2.62 14.94 28.03
CA GLU A 20 1.40 14.17 28.31
C GLU A 20 0.13 14.76 27.69
N LYS A 21 0.14 16.06 27.36
CA LYS A 21 -0.97 16.75 26.69
C LYS A 21 -0.81 16.75 25.15
N GLY A 22 0.20 16.06 24.64
CA GLY A 22 0.51 15.98 23.20
C GLY A 22 1.20 17.22 22.65
N LYS A 23 1.66 18.15 23.50
CA LYS A 23 2.30 19.39 23.05
C LYS A 23 3.79 19.15 22.78
N PRO A 24 4.34 19.63 21.64
CA PRO A 24 5.77 19.57 21.35
C PRO A 24 6.64 20.21 22.46
N VAL A 25 7.52 19.41 23.05
CA VAL A 25 8.56 19.84 23.99
C VAL A 25 9.82 20.28 23.24
N GLU A 26 10.12 19.61 22.13
CA GLU A 26 11.25 19.93 21.26
C GLU A 26 10.79 20.88 20.15
N LYS A 27 11.27 22.12 20.18
CA LYS A 27 10.89 23.14 19.19
C LYS A 27 11.83 23.21 17.99
N THR A 28 13.00 22.58 18.07
CA THR A 28 14.00 22.65 17.00
C THR A 28 14.64 21.28 16.73
N PRO A 29 15.10 21.02 15.49
CA PRO A 29 15.85 19.80 15.17
C PRO A 29 17.09 19.59 16.04
N GLU A 30 17.78 20.65 16.46
CA GLU A 30 18.97 20.55 17.30
C GLU A 30 18.65 19.93 18.68
N ALA A 31 17.49 20.26 19.25
CA ALA A 31 17.05 19.65 20.51
C ALA A 31 16.82 18.14 20.34
N MET A 32 16.15 17.75 19.24
CA MET A 32 15.94 16.35 18.88
C MET A 32 17.27 15.62 18.64
N TRP A 33 18.21 16.20 17.88
CA TRP A 33 19.51 15.59 17.62
C TRP A 33 20.31 15.37 18.90
N LYS A 34 20.27 16.33 19.83
CA LYS A 34 20.91 16.18 21.14
C LYS A 34 20.29 15.04 21.95
N ARG A 35 18.96 14.94 21.99
CA ARG A 35 18.25 13.81 22.64
C ARG A 35 18.66 12.47 22.02
N VAL A 36 18.58 12.37 20.70
CA VAL A 36 18.89 11.14 19.96
C VAL A 36 20.35 10.74 20.18
N ALA A 37 21.29 11.68 20.04
CA ALA A 37 22.71 11.44 20.25
C ALA A 37 23.02 10.96 21.68
N ALA A 38 22.45 11.61 22.70
CA ALA A 38 22.63 11.21 24.10
C ALA A 38 22.01 9.83 24.39
N GLY A 39 20.82 9.56 23.84
CA GLY A 39 20.13 8.29 24.00
C GLY A 39 20.89 7.12 23.40
N VAL A 40 21.48 7.31 22.21
CA VAL A 40 22.27 6.26 21.54
C VAL A 40 23.65 6.11 22.19
N ALA A 41 24.36 7.21 22.48
CA ALA A 41 25.67 7.14 23.14
C ALA A 41 25.62 6.57 24.57
N ALA A 42 24.44 6.40 25.17
CA ALA A 42 24.30 5.82 26.50
C ALA A 42 24.79 4.36 26.59
N VAL A 43 24.77 3.61 25.49
CA VAL A 43 25.28 2.21 25.45
C VAL A 43 26.80 2.13 25.38
N GLU A 44 27.46 3.23 25.04
CA GLU A 44 28.93 3.29 25.03
C GLU A 44 29.51 3.21 26.45
N LYS A 45 30.79 2.83 26.51
CA LYS A 45 31.56 2.84 27.76
C LYS A 45 31.52 4.23 28.37
N LYS A 46 31.42 4.31 29.70
CA LYS A 46 31.25 5.58 30.44
C LYS A 46 32.26 6.67 30.06
N ALA A 47 33.51 6.28 29.76
CA ALA A 47 34.58 7.19 29.34
C ALA A 47 34.35 7.79 27.94
N ASP A 48 33.71 7.04 27.03
CA ASP A 48 33.56 7.39 25.62
C ASP A 48 32.21 8.05 25.30
N ARG A 49 31.23 7.99 26.22
CA ARG A 49 29.86 8.51 26.00
C ARG A 49 29.84 9.96 25.52
N LYS A 50 30.58 10.86 26.18
CA LYS A 50 30.62 12.29 25.80
C LYS A 50 31.25 12.50 24.42
N TYR A 51 32.25 11.68 24.07
CA TYR A 51 32.89 11.74 22.76
C TYR A 51 31.91 11.33 21.66
N TRP A 52 31.25 10.19 21.82
CA TRP A 52 30.30 9.68 20.84
C TRP A 52 29.01 10.49 20.77
N GLU A 53 28.48 10.99 21.89
CA GLU A 53 27.35 11.93 21.91
C GLU A 53 27.65 13.16 21.04
N LYS A 54 28.84 13.75 21.21
CA LYS A 54 29.27 14.89 20.39
C LYS A 54 29.38 14.50 18.92
N LYS A 55 30.03 13.38 18.59
CA LYS A 55 30.19 12.92 17.20
C LYS A 55 28.86 12.62 16.52
N PHE A 56 27.93 11.97 17.21
CA PHE A 56 26.60 11.68 16.68
C PHE A 56 25.79 12.96 16.46
N SER A 57 25.82 13.91 17.40
CA SER A 57 25.16 15.20 17.23
C SER A 57 25.75 15.99 16.07
N GLU A 58 27.08 16.05 15.96
CA GLU A 58 27.77 16.75 14.86
C GLU A 58 27.46 16.13 13.49
N ALA A 59 27.37 14.81 13.41
CA ALA A 59 27.01 14.13 12.16
C ALA A 59 25.55 14.40 11.74
N MET A 60 24.64 14.60 12.70
CA MET A 60 23.24 14.93 12.39
C MET A 60 23.00 16.41 12.07
N ASN A 61 23.94 17.30 12.42
CA ASN A 61 23.81 18.73 12.16
C ASN A 61 23.52 19.01 10.68
N ASP A 62 22.65 19.99 10.44
CA ASP A 62 22.17 20.37 9.11
C ASP A 62 21.62 19.21 8.27
N PHE A 63 21.11 18.16 8.94
CA PHE A 63 20.61 16.95 8.30
C PHE A 63 21.65 16.21 7.46
N LYS A 64 22.95 16.28 7.78
CA LYS A 64 24.00 15.54 7.06
C LYS A 64 23.83 14.02 7.20
N LEU A 65 23.61 13.55 8.43
CA LEU A 65 23.18 12.20 8.76
C LEU A 65 21.75 12.25 9.30
N VAL A 66 20.85 11.46 8.73
CA VAL A 66 19.45 11.44 9.13
C VAL A 66 19.05 10.02 9.52
N PRO A 67 18.92 9.72 10.82
CA PRO A 67 18.41 8.44 11.29
C PRO A 67 17.00 8.13 10.79
N GLY A 68 16.67 6.84 10.75
CA GLY A 68 15.33 6.37 10.43
C GLY A 68 14.28 6.99 11.34
N GLY A 69 13.07 7.20 10.83
CA GLY A 69 12.05 7.96 11.55
C GLY A 69 11.69 7.40 12.94
N ARG A 70 11.84 6.07 13.14
CA ARG A 70 11.61 5.42 14.44
C ARG A 70 12.71 5.76 15.46
N ILE A 71 13.97 5.79 15.01
CA ILE A 71 15.10 6.26 15.81
C ILE A 71 14.88 7.72 16.22
N LEU A 72 14.55 8.61 15.27
CA LEU A 72 14.31 10.03 15.55
C LEU A 72 13.19 10.24 16.59
N SER A 73 12.09 9.51 16.46
CA SER A 73 10.95 9.61 17.38
C SER A 73 11.20 8.96 18.74
N GLY A 74 12.06 7.94 18.83
CA GLY A 74 12.14 7.04 19.98
C GLY A 74 13.40 7.17 20.83
N ALA A 75 14.57 7.36 20.22
CA ALA A 75 15.84 7.30 20.94
C ALA A 75 15.95 8.42 21.99
N GLY A 76 16.37 8.08 23.20
CA GLY A 76 16.53 9.05 24.30
C GLY A 76 15.22 9.60 24.89
N THR A 77 14.06 9.05 24.54
CA THR A 77 12.76 9.50 25.09
C THR A 77 12.38 8.85 26.42
N GLY A 78 12.98 7.69 26.75
CA GLY A 78 12.60 6.87 27.90
C GLY A 78 11.40 5.92 27.65
N TYR A 79 10.70 6.05 26.51
CA TYR A 79 9.63 5.13 26.13
C TYR A 79 10.18 3.85 25.49
N LYS A 80 9.55 2.71 25.80
CA LYS A 80 9.87 1.41 25.19
C LYS A 80 9.20 1.25 23.83
N VAL A 81 9.75 1.91 22.83
CA VAL A 81 9.39 1.76 21.41
C VAL A 81 10.53 1.10 20.65
N THR A 82 10.22 0.38 19.56
CA THR A 82 11.27 -0.12 18.70
C THR A 82 11.82 0.99 17.81
N PHE A 83 13.14 0.97 17.61
CA PHE A 83 13.88 1.86 16.73
C PHE A 83 13.97 1.31 15.30
N TYR A 84 13.57 0.05 15.07
CA TYR A 84 13.57 -0.54 13.75
C TYR A 84 12.31 -0.19 12.96
N ASN A 85 12.51 0.10 11.68
CA ASN A 85 11.44 0.55 10.80
C ASN A 85 10.59 -0.60 10.24
N CYS A 86 11.22 -1.72 9.92
CA CYS A 86 10.58 -2.86 9.28
C CYS A 86 11.18 -4.18 9.75
N PHE A 87 10.43 -5.26 9.52
CA PHE A 87 10.71 -6.62 9.96
C PHE A 87 10.29 -7.62 8.88
N VAL A 88 10.93 -8.77 8.85
CA VAL A 88 10.40 -9.97 8.16
C VAL A 88 10.13 -11.04 9.21
N ILE A 89 8.92 -11.59 9.19
CA ILE A 89 8.55 -12.71 10.06
C ILE A 89 8.66 -14.03 9.28
N PRO A 90 8.76 -15.19 9.97
CA PRO A 90 8.77 -16.48 9.29
C PRO A 90 7.57 -16.64 8.35
N SER A 91 7.76 -17.35 7.23
CA SER A 91 6.64 -17.78 6.40
C SER A 91 5.60 -18.53 7.23
N PRO A 92 4.30 -18.30 7.02
CA PRO A 92 3.26 -18.93 7.81
C PRO A 92 3.32 -20.45 7.65
N LYS A 93 3.22 -21.19 8.76
CA LYS A 93 3.02 -22.64 8.66
C LYS A 93 1.70 -22.91 7.95
N ASP A 94 1.67 -23.94 7.11
CA ASP A 94 0.51 -24.29 6.27
C ASP A 94 -0.63 -24.94 7.07
N SER A 95 -1.17 -24.17 8.01
CA SER A 95 -2.30 -24.51 8.87
C SER A 95 -3.01 -23.22 9.31
N ARG A 96 -4.28 -23.33 9.72
CA ARG A 96 -5.02 -22.16 10.23
C ARG A 96 -4.31 -21.52 11.43
N ASP A 97 -3.86 -22.35 12.36
CA ASP A 97 -3.17 -21.87 13.57
C ASP A 97 -1.86 -21.18 13.20
N GLY A 98 -1.08 -21.73 12.25
CA GLY A 98 0.15 -21.12 11.76
C GLY A 98 -0.05 -19.76 11.09
N ILE A 99 -1.14 -19.62 10.32
CA ILE A 99 -1.52 -18.36 9.66
C ILE A 99 -1.95 -17.33 10.72
N LEU A 100 -2.75 -17.72 11.71
CA LEU A 100 -3.20 -16.85 12.78
C LEU A 100 -2.06 -16.45 13.73
N ASP A 101 -1.09 -17.33 13.99
CA ASP A 101 0.13 -17.00 14.72
C ASP A 101 0.95 -15.94 13.98
N THR A 102 1.06 -16.06 12.65
CA THR A 102 1.73 -15.07 11.80
C THR A 102 1.00 -13.73 11.85
N LEU A 103 -0.34 -13.75 11.81
CA LEU A 103 -1.17 -12.54 11.95
C LEU A 103 -0.95 -11.86 13.32
N LYS A 104 -0.92 -12.64 14.40
CA LYS A 104 -0.62 -12.14 15.74
C LYS A 104 0.76 -11.45 15.79
N GLN A 105 1.79 -12.10 15.25
CA GLN A 105 3.15 -11.54 15.20
C GLN A 105 3.18 -10.22 14.40
N MET A 106 2.51 -10.21 13.24
CA MET A 106 2.39 -9.02 12.40
C MET A 106 1.73 -7.85 13.15
N VAL A 107 0.59 -8.11 13.82
CA VAL A 107 -0.15 -7.10 14.59
C VAL A 107 0.71 -6.52 15.71
N GLU A 108 1.41 -7.34 16.48
CA GLU A 108 2.26 -6.88 17.58
C GLU A 108 3.42 -5.99 17.10
N ILE A 109 4.05 -6.34 15.98
CA ILE A 109 5.11 -5.53 15.37
C ILE A 109 4.55 -4.20 14.87
N MET A 110 3.43 -4.24 14.15
CA MET A 110 2.83 -3.04 13.58
C MET A 110 2.27 -2.10 14.65
N ALA A 111 1.73 -2.61 15.76
CA ALA A 111 1.27 -1.78 16.88
C ALA A 111 2.40 -0.92 17.47
N ARG A 112 3.65 -1.42 17.42
CA ARG A 112 4.86 -0.70 17.84
C ARG A 112 5.50 0.12 16.72
N GLY A 113 4.88 0.12 15.54
CA GLY A 113 5.25 0.98 14.44
C GLY A 113 6.12 0.35 13.35
N GLY A 114 6.39 -0.96 13.43
CA GLY A 114 7.16 -1.69 12.42
C GLY A 114 6.33 -2.02 11.19
N GLY A 115 6.91 -1.94 10.00
CA GLY A 115 6.37 -2.58 8.80
C GLY A 115 6.74 -4.07 8.75
N VAL A 116 5.98 -4.92 8.06
CA VAL A 116 6.18 -6.38 8.05
C VAL A 116 6.23 -6.93 6.63
N GLY A 117 7.20 -7.80 6.34
CA GLY A 117 7.23 -8.64 5.14
C GLY A 117 6.86 -10.09 5.46
N ILE A 118 6.05 -10.71 4.60
CA ILE A 118 5.60 -12.11 4.70
C ILE A 118 5.68 -12.76 3.32
N ASN A 119 6.32 -13.94 3.23
CA ASN A 119 6.26 -14.76 2.02
C ASN A 119 5.20 -15.87 2.20
N LEU A 120 4.17 -15.83 1.35
CA LEU A 120 2.98 -16.70 1.40
C LEU A 120 3.17 -18.03 0.67
N SER A 121 4.33 -18.27 0.06
CA SER A 121 4.59 -19.47 -0.76
C SER A 121 4.62 -20.78 0.05
N SER A 122 4.61 -20.68 1.38
CA SER A 122 4.42 -21.83 2.26
C SER A 122 2.99 -22.35 2.26
N LEU A 123 2.00 -21.56 1.86
CA LEU A 123 0.59 -21.94 1.95
C LEU A 123 0.18 -22.79 0.76
N ARG A 124 -0.56 -23.87 1.01
CA ARG A 124 -1.02 -24.77 -0.06
C ARG A 124 -1.93 -24.06 -1.07
N PRO A 125 -1.87 -24.46 -2.35
CA PRO A 125 -2.62 -23.79 -3.40
C PRO A 125 -4.14 -23.96 -3.25
N ARG A 126 -4.90 -23.08 -3.90
CA ARG A 126 -6.35 -23.14 -3.97
C ARG A 126 -6.80 -24.51 -4.49
N GLY A 127 -7.83 -25.08 -3.87
CA GLY A 127 -8.33 -26.41 -4.22
C GLY A 127 -7.49 -27.57 -3.68
N ALA A 128 -6.38 -27.31 -2.96
CA ALA A 128 -5.64 -28.38 -2.28
C ALA A 128 -6.49 -28.98 -1.14
N ARG A 129 -6.40 -30.30 -0.97
CA ARG A 129 -7.21 -31.04 0.02
C ARG A 129 -6.82 -30.67 1.46
N VAL A 130 -7.83 -30.47 2.31
CA VAL A 130 -7.65 -30.29 3.77
C VAL A 130 -8.20 -31.52 4.49
N ARG A 131 -7.33 -32.51 4.72
CA ARG A 131 -7.69 -33.85 5.19
C ARG A 131 -8.52 -33.86 6.48
N LYS A 132 -8.14 -33.04 7.47
CA LYS A 132 -8.74 -33.05 8.82
C LYS A 132 -10.21 -32.59 8.85
N VAL A 133 -10.64 -31.76 7.89
CA VAL A 133 -12.00 -31.17 7.87
C VAL A 133 -12.76 -31.50 6.59
N ASN A 134 -12.28 -32.50 5.83
CA ASN A 134 -12.92 -32.96 4.59
C ASN A 134 -13.17 -31.86 3.53
N GLY A 135 -12.38 -30.77 3.54
CA GLY A 135 -12.58 -29.58 2.70
C GLY A 135 -11.44 -29.29 1.73
N PHE A 136 -11.44 -28.09 1.16
CA PHE A 136 -10.44 -27.60 0.21
C PHE A 136 -9.88 -26.24 0.64
N SER A 137 -8.62 -25.98 0.30
CA SER A 137 -7.94 -24.72 0.58
C SER A 137 -8.50 -23.60 -0.27
N SER A 138 -8.60 -22.40 0.31
CA SER A 138 -8.90 -21.15 -0.37
C SER A 138 -7.68 -20.50 -1.02
N GLY A 139 -6.47 -21.07 -0.84
CA GLY A 139 -5.23 -20.56 -1.41
C GLY A 139 -4.64 -19.34 -0.65
N PRO A 140 -3.41 -18.92 -1.00
CA PRO A 140 -2.68 -17.85 -0.32
C PRO A 140 -3.31 -16.47 -0.55
N CYS A 141 -3.92 -16.21 -1.71
CA CYS A 141 -4.52 -14.91 -2.01
C CYS A 141 -5.70 -14.55 -1.09
N ASN A 142 -6.50 -15.53 -0.66
CA ASN A 142 -7.58 -15.28 0.31
C ASN A 142 -7.01 -14.98 1.72
N TRP A 143 -5.93 -15.65 2.12
CA TRP A 143 -5.26 -15.33 3.38
C TRP A 143 -4.51 -13.98 3.32
N ALA A 144 -4.02 -13.59 2.15
CA ALA A 144 -3.44 -12.27 1.89
C ALA A 144 -4.45 -11.13 2.17
N GLU A 145 -5.73 -11.33 1.86
CA GLU A 145 -6.79 -10.36 2.19
C GLU A 145 -6.93 -10.16 3.70
N LEU A 146 -6.84 -11.22 4.50
CA LEU A 146 -6.89 -11.11 5.97
C LEU A 146 -5.74 -10.24 6.50
N PHE A 147 -4.51 -10.49 6.04
CA PHE A 147 -3.36 -9.66 6.43
C PHE A 147 -3.51 -8.20 5.97
N SER A 148 -4.07 -8.00 4.76
CA SER A 148 -4.34 -6.68 4.19
C SER A 148 -5.36 -5.88 5.02
N VAL A 149 -6.50 -6.49 5.37
CA VAL A 149 -7.55 -5.86 6.17
C VAL A 149 -7.00 -5.48 7.55
N ALA A 150 -6.27 -6.38 8.19
CA ALA A 150 -5.63 -6.09 9.47
C ALA A 150 -4.70 -4.87 9.37
N THR A 151 -3.90 -4.78 8.30
CA THR A 151 -2.94 -3.68 8.10
C THR A 151 -3.62 -2.34 7.82
N LYS A 152 -4.67 -2.33 6.99
CA LYS A 152 -5.30 -1.10 6.51
C LYS A 152 -6.39 -0.57 7.44
N ASP A 153 -7.26 -1.45 7.92
CA ASP A 153 -8.53 -1.07 8.53
C ASP A 153 -8.54 -1.27 10.05
N ILE A 154 -7.67 -2.14 10.58
CA ILE A 154 -7.63 -2.47 12.01
C ILE A 154 -6.48 -1.77 12.73
N ILE A 155 -5.25 -1.83 12.19
CA ILE A 155 -4.06 -1.35 12.89
C ILE A 155 -3.80 0.13 12.58
N GLN A 156 -3.84 0.96 13.62
CA GLN A 156 -3.40 2.36 13.57
C GLN A 156 -2.14 2.55 14.41
N GLN A 157 -1.00 2.76 13.75
CA GLN A 157 0.28 3.01 14.41
C GLN A 157 0.29 4.44 14.99
N GLY A 158 0.38 4.55 16.33
CA GLY A 158 0.45 5.86 17.00
C GLY A 158 -0.76 6.77 16.77
N GLY A 159 -1.94 6.20 16.50
CA GLY A 159 -3.22 6.91 16.37
C GLY A 159 -3.51 7.56 15.01
N THR A 160 -2.54 7.66 14.09
CA THR A 160 -2.75 8.32 12.79
C THR A 160 -2.08 7.63 11.59
N ARG A 161 -1.11 6.74 11.80
CA ARG A 161 -0.32 6.15 10.70
C ARG A 161 -0.79 4.73 10.37
N ARG A 162 -0.98 4.43 9.08
CA ARG A 162 -1.27 3.07 8.60
C ARG A 162 -0.05 2.17 8.67
N GLY A 163 -0.27 0.86 8.88
CA GLY A 163 0.79 -0.15 8.78
C GLY A 163 1.33 -0.28 7.35
N ALA A 164 2.50 -0.92 7.21
CA ALA A 164 3.11 -1.22 5.93
C ALA A 164 3.37 -2.72 5.84
N LEU A 165 2.87 -3.37 4.78
CA LEU A 165 2.92 -4.82 4.61
C LEU A 165 3.47 -5.16 3.22
N MET A 166 4.43 -6.08 3.15
CA MET A 166 4.82 -6.77 1.91
C MET A 166 4.33 -8.21 1.96
N LEU A 167 3.65 -8.64 0.90
CA LEU A 167 3.29 -10.03 0.67
C LEU A 167 4.00 -10.53 -0.59
N MET A 168 4.59 -11.71 -0.51
CA MET A 168 5.35 -12.28 -1.62
C MET A 168 4.88 -13.68 -1.99
N LEU A 169 5.04 -14.01 -3.28
CA LEU A 169 4.81 -15.36 -3.79
C LEU A 169 5.88 -15.73 -4.83
N TRP A 170 6.37 -16.96 -4.78
CA TRP A 170 7.38 -17.48 -5.70
C TRP A 170 6.79 -17.81 -7.09
N ASP A 171 7.62 -17.63 -8.12
CA ASP A 171 7.31 -17.90 -9.53
C ASP A 171 6.84 -19.34 -9.84
N TRP A 172 7.22 -20.30 -9.00
CA TRP A 172 6.86 -21.72 -9.13
C TRP A 172 5.53 -22.05 -8.46
N HIS A 173 4.93 -21.14 -7.68
CA HIS A 173 3.74 -21.45 -6.90
C HIS A 173 2.49 -21.61 -7.80
N PRO A 174 1.59 -22.59 -7.57
CA PRO A 174 0.43 -22.83 -8.45
C PRO A 174 -0.56 -21.67 -8.55
N ASP A 175 -0.67 -20.85 -7.50
CA ASP A 175 -1.55 -19.68 -7.48
C ASP A 175 -0.87 -18.38 -7.96
N ILE A 176 0.28 -18.46 -8.64
CA ILE A 176 1.02 -17.28 -9.10
C ILE A 176 0.23 -16.40 -10.07
N GLU A 177 -0.55 -17.00 -10.99
CA GLU A 177 -1.40 -16.24 -11.93
C GLU A 177 -2.48 -15.41 -11.21
N GLU A 178 -3.10 -15.96 -10.15
CA GLU A 178 -4.06 -15.22 -9.30
C GLU A 178 -3.33 -14.09 -8.55
N PHE A 179 -2.18 -14.40 -7.93
CA PHE A 179 -1.41 -13.43 -7.17
C PHE A 179 -0.95 -12.23 -8.00
N ILE A 180 -0.54 -12.46 -9.26
CA ILE A 180 -0.13 -11.39 -10.18
C ILE A 180 -1.31 -10.47 -10.52
N THR A 181 -2.51 -11.03 -10.70
CA THR A 181 -3.65 -10.31 -11.27
C THR A 181 -4.64 -9.76 -10.24
N VAL A 182 -4.57 -10.21 -8.98
CA VAL A 182 -5.55 -9.91 -7.92
C VAL A 182 -5.80 -8.41 -7.74
N LYS A 183 -4.78 -7.56 -7.93
CA LYS A 183 -4.87 -6.11 -7.78
C LYS A 183 -5.26 -5.33 -9.03
N ARG A 184 -5.63 -6.02 -10.12
CA ARG A 184 -6.44 -5.41 -11.17
C ARG A 184 -7.80 -4.97 -10.61
N ASP A 185 -8.28 -5.66 -9.57
CA ASP A 185 -9.30 -5.16 -8.68
C ASP A 185 -8.66 -4.37 -7.52
N LEU A 186 -8.73 -3.04 -7.58
CA LEU A 186 -8.15 -2.14 -6.59
C LEU A 186 -8.83 -2.22 -5.20
N SER A 187 -9.96 -2.92 -5.09
CA SER A 187 -10.63 -3.16 -3.81
C SER A 187 -9.98 -4.29 -3.01
N ARG A 188 -9.31 -5.24 -3.69
CA ARG A 188 -8.69 -6.42 -3.06
C ARG A 188 -7.26 -6.15 -2.64
N ILE A 189 -6.90 -6.68 -1.46
CA ILE A 189 -5.54 -6.61 -0.88
C ILE A 189 -4.94 -5.18 -0.89
N ASN A 190 -5.76 -4.17 -0.66
CA ASN A 190 -5.38 -2.75 -0.76
C ASN A 190 -4.64 -2.20 0.48
N GLY A 191 -4.25 -3.07 1.41
CA GLY A 191 -3.46 -2.80 2.61
C GLY A 191 -2.04 -3.39 2.59
N ALA A 192 -1.63 -4.02 1.49
CA ALA A 192 -0.29 -4.58 1.32
C ALA A 192 0.34 -4.10 0.01
N ASN A 193 1.64 -4.28 -0.16
CA ASN A 193 2.34 -4.35 -1.44
C ASN A 193 2.54 -5.84 -1.80
N LEU A 194 2.50 -6.17 -3.09
CA LEU A 194 2.72 -7.50 -3.63
C LEU A 194 4.00 -7.51 -4.46
N SER A 195 4.81 -8.56 -4.30
CA SER A 195 5.97 -8.78 -5.16
C SER A 195 6.15 -10.26 -5.49
N VAL A 196 6.55 -10.54 -6.72
CA VAL A 196 6.88 -11.90 -7.17
C VAL A 196 8.35 -12.19 -6.83
N CYS A 197 8.60 -13.30 -6.14
CA CYS A 197 9.96 -13.85 -6.01
C CYS A 197 10.31 -14.56 -7.32
N VAL A 198 11.27 -13.99 -8.05
CA VAL A 198 11.77 -14.49 -9.33
C VAL A 198 13.11 -15.19 -9.15
N SER A 199 13.21 -16.41 -9.64
CA SER A 199 14.39 -17.28 -9.69
C SER A 199 15.19 -17.07 -10.98
N ASP A 200 16.50 -17.36 -10.97
CA ASP A 200 17.29 -17.31 -12.19
C ASP A 200 16.87 -18.40 -13.17
N LYS A 201 16.41 -19.55 -12.66
CA LYS A 201 15.84 -20.63 -13.51
C LYS A 201 14.62 -20.15 -14.29
N PHE A 202 13.72 -19.39 -13.65
CA PHE A 202 12.57 -18.80 -14.33
C PHE A 202 13.02 -17.80 -15.40
N MET A 203 13.98 -16.92 -15.08
CA MET A 203 14.49 -15.94 -16.06
C MET A 203 15.16 -16.61 -17.27
N GLU A 204 15.91 -17.69 -17.06
CA GLU A 204 16.46 -18.50 -18.15
C GLU A 204 15.36 -19.17 -18.98
N ALA A 205 14.29 -19.65 -18.34
CA ALA A 205 13.13 -20.21 -19.04
C ALA A 205 12.39 -19.14 -19.87
N VAL A 206 12.21 -17.92 -19.34
CA VAL A 206 11.63 -16.77 -20.07
C VAL A 206 12.45 -16.45 -21.32
N LYS A 207 13.78 -16.38 -21.18
CA LYS A 207 14.70 -16.09 -22.28
C LYS A 207 14.61 -17.14 -23.39
N LYS A 208 14.47 -18.42 -23.01
CA LYS A 208 14.40 -19.56 -23.95
C LYS A 208 12.99 -19.89 -24.43
N ASP A 209 11.98 -19.17 -23.95
CA ASP A 209 10.56 -19.51 -24.14
C ASP A 209 10.23 -20.97 -23.75
N ALA A 210 10.89 -21.44 -22.69
CA ALA A 210 10.75 -22.79 -22.19
C ALA A 210 9.46 -22.95 -21.37
N ASP A 211 9.08 -24.20 -21.18
CA ASP A 211 8.01 -24.57 -20.25
C ASP A 211 8.46 -24.32 -18.80
N TRP A 212 7.49 -23.99 -17.95
CA TRP A 212 7.65 -23.70 -16.55
C TRP A 212 6.59 -24.43 -15.75
N ASP A 213 7.04 -25.29 -14.85
CA ASP A 213 6.17 -26.07 -13.99
C ASP A 213 5.78 -25.26 -12.76
N LEU A 214 4.47 -25.12 -12.55
CA LEU A 214 3.91 -24.65 -11.30
C LEU A 214 3.77 -25.85 -10.36
N VAL A 215 4.57 -25.84 -9.30
CA VAL A 215 4.75 -26.99 -8.41
C VAL A 215 4.45 -26.63 -6.97
N PHE A 216 4.08 -27.64 -6.18
CA PHE A 216 3.97 -27.50 -4.73
C PHE A 216 4.47 -28.79 -4.07
N PRO A 217 5.02 -28.74 -2.83
CA PRO A 217 5.33 -29.96 -2.08
C PRO A 217 4.19 -30.97 -2.09
N ASP A 218 4.53 -32.26 -2.15
CA ASP A 218 3.53 -33.31 -2.01
C ASP A 218 3.00 -33.32 -0.57
N ILE A 219 1.82 -32.73 -0.38
CA ILE A 219 1.13 -32.66 0.91
C ILE A 219 0.72 -34.03 1.47
N ALA A 220 0.90 -35.11 0.70
CA ALA A 220 0.72 -36.47 1.16
C ALA A 220 1.95 -37.06 1.87
N ASP A 221 3.12 -36.43 1.76
CA ASP A 221 4.32 -36.87 2.44
C ASP A 221 4.11 -36.85 3.96
N ARG A 222 4.55 -37.94 4.63
CA ARG A 222 4.36 -38.12 6.08
C ARG A 222 5.06 -37.05 6.91
N GLU A 223 6.12 -36.44 6.38
CA GLU A 223 6.90 -35.42 7.06
C GLU A 223 6.51 -33.99 6.65
N TYR A 224 5.54 -33.81 5.75
CA TYR A 224 5.11 -32.49 5.24
C TYR A 224 4.85 -31.48 6.37
N ASP A 225 3.95 -31.81 7.30
CA ASP A 225 3.56 -30.92 8.40
C ASP A 225 4.74 -30.55 9.34
N THR A 226 5.83 -31.30 9.32
CA THR A 226 6.99 -31.12 10.21
C THR A 226 8.23 -30.53 9.54
N LYS A 227 8.39 -30.73 8.22
CA LYS A 227 9.60 -30.38 7.48
C LYS A 227 9.38 -29.26 6.45
N TRP A 228 8.14 -29.00 6.03
CA TRP A 228 7.86 -27.91 5.12
C TRP A 228 8.00 -26.56 5.82
N ASP A 229 8.94 -25.75 5.35
CA ASP A 229 9.31 -24.46 5.94
C ASP A 229 8.97 -23.26 5.04
N GLY A 230 8.33 -23.50 3.90
CA GLY A 230 8.01 -22.45 2.93
C GLY A 230 9.12 -22.16 1.91
N TYR A 231 10.21 -22.93 1.91
CA TYR A 231 11.29 -22.76 0.95
C TYR A 231 11.56 -24.05 0.16
N LEU A 232 11.17 -24.04 -1.13
CA LEU A 232 11.16 -25.22 -1.98
C LEU A 232 12.53 -25.91 -2.10
N ASP A 233 13.62 -25.14 -2.13
CA ASP A 233 14.98 -25.69 -2.21
C ASP A 233 15.33 -26.55 -0.98
N ASN A 234 14.84 -26.19 0.20
CA ASN A 234 15.05 -27.00 1.41
C ASN A 234 14.28 -28.32 1.33
N TRP A 235 13.03 -28.27 0.85
CA TRP A 235 12.23 -29.47 0.62
C TRP A 235 12.89 -30.43 -0.38
N LEU A 236 13.38 -29.91 -1.51
CA LEU A 236 14.07 -30.69 -2.53
C LEU A 236 15.40 -31.29 -2.02
N LYS A 237 16.17 -30.54 -1.21
CA LYS A 237 17.41 -31.04 -0.59
C LYS A 237 17.19 -32.20 0.36
N LEU A 238 16.00 -32.33 0.95
CA LEU A 238 15.60 -33.47 1.78
C LEU A 238 15.22 -34.71 0.95
N GLY A 239 15.32 -34.65 -0.39
CA GLY A 239 14.90 -35.74 -1.28
C GLY A 239 13.38 -35.89 -1.38
N LYS A 240 12.63 -34.86 -0.95
CA LYS A 240 11.16 -34.89 -0.92
C LYS A 240 10.57 -34.56 -2.29
N LYS A 241 9.38 -35.11 -2.56
CA LYS A 241 8.70 -34.98 -3.85
C LYS A 241 7.85 -33.71 -3.92
N VAL A 242 7.68 -33.21 -5.14
CA VAL A 242 6.76 -32.13 -5.47
C VAL A 242 5.70 -32.65 -6.42
N LYS A 243 4.51 -32.03 -6.40
CA LYS A 243 3.45 -32.26 -7.37
C LYS A 243 3.46 -31.12 -8.39
N VAL A 244 3.49 -31.46 -9.67
CA VAL A 244 3.23 -30.51 -10.75
C VAL A 244 1.72 -30.29 -10.83
N HIS A 245 1.28 -29.05 -10.66
CA HIS A 245 -0.12 -28.67 -10.74
C HIS A 245 -0.51 -28.23 -12.14
N LYS A 246 0.40 -27.53 -12.83
CA LYS A 246 0.21 -26.98 -14.17
C LYS A 246 1.55 -26.68 -14.79
N THR A 247 1.68 -26.90 -16.09
CA THR A 247 2.84 -26.45 -16.89
C THR A 247 2.39 -25.32 -17.80
N VAL A 248 3.15 -24.23 -17.82
CA VAL A 248 2.87 -23.02 -18.64
C VAL A 248 4.13 -22.57 -19.36
N LYS A 249 4.01 -21.75 -20.40
CA LYS A 249 5.19 -21.06 -20.94
C LYS A 249 5.70 -20.03 -19.93
N ALA A 250 6.99 -20.03 -19.64
CA ALA A 250 7.59 -19.06 -18.72
C ALA A 250 7.31 -17.62 -19.16
N ARG A 251 7.37 -17.36 -20.47
CA ARG A 251 7.07 -16.06 -21.07
C ARG A 251 5.64 -15.60 -20.79
N LYS A 252 4.67 -16.51 -20.74
CA LYS A 252 3.27 -16.18 -20.41
C LYS A 252 3.17 -15.56 -19.01
N ILE A 253 3.86 -16.13 -18.02
CA ILE A 253 3.88 -15.58 -16.66
C ILE A 253 4.60 -14.23 -16.63
N TRP A 254 5.73 -14.11 -17.34
CA TRP A 254 6.47 -12.85 -17.44
C TRP A 254 5.66 -11.71 -18.06
N ASP A 255 4.92 -12.01 -19.14
CA ASP A 255 4.03 -11.06 -19.80
C ASP A 255 2.90 -10.65 -18.85
N LEU A 256 2.31 -11.61 -18.13
CA LEU A 256 1.26 -11.36 -17.16
C LEU A 256 1.72 -10.43 -16.03
N ILE A 257 2.94 -10.62 -15.51
CA ILE A 257 3.56 -9.72 -14.51
C ILE A 257 3.64 -8.30 -15.08
N SER A 258 4.20 -8.16 -16.28
CA SER A 258 4.43 -6.85 -16.90
C SER A 258 3.13 -6.10 -17.19
N GLU A 259 2.11 -6.81 -17.69
CA GLU A 259 0.77 -6.26 -17.93
C GLU A 259 0.06 -5.86 -16.63
N ALA A 260 0.13 -6.69 -15.59
CA ALA A 260 -0.47 -6.38 -14.30
C ALA A 260 0.18 -5.16 -13.64
N ALA A 261 1.51 -5.08 -13.68
CA ALA A 261 2.27 -3.93 -13.16
C ALA A 261 1.94 -2.65 -13.94
N TRP A 262 1.82 -2.74 -15.26
CA TRP A 262 1.39 -1.60 -16.09
C TRP A 262 -0.04 -1.13 -15.76
N ALA A 263 -0.94 -2.07 -15.51
CA ALA A 263 -2.35 -1.79 -15.23
C ALA A 263 -2.58 -1.26 -13.80
N SER A 264 -1.82 -1.75 -12.82
CA SER A 264 -2.14 -1.59 -11.40
C SER A 264 -0.95 -1.19 -10.51
N ALA A 265 0.21 -0.86 -11.07
CA ALA A 265 1.49 -0.62 -10.35
C ALA A 265 2.03 -1.82 -9.55
N GLU A 266 1.42 -3.00 -9.66
CA GLU A 266 1.81 -4.22 -8.96
C GLU A 266 1.59 -5.47 -9.83
N PRO A 267 2.32 -6.56 -9.58
CA PRO A 267 3.30 -6.76 -8.52
C PRO A 267 4.67 -6.11 -8.83
N GLY A 268 5.44 -5.83 -7.78
CA GLY A 268 6.88 -5.60 -7.91
C GLY A 268 7.65 -6.89 -8.20
N LEU A 269 8.94 -6.77 -8.53
CA LEU A 269 9.81 -7.92 -8.75
C LEU A 269 10.93 -7.98 -7.71
N VAL A 270 11.18 -9.19 -7.21
CA VAL A 270 12.30 -9.50 -6.31
C VAL A 270 13.07 -10.70 -6.86
N PHE A 271 14.31 -10.47 -7.30
CA PHE A 271 15.19 -11.51 -7.82
C PHE A 271 15.84 -12.27 -6.66
N MET A 272 15.07 -13.18 -6.05
CA MET A 272 15.37 -13.75 -4.73
C MET A 272 16.62 -14.64 -4.72
N GLU A 273 16.92 -15.34 -5.81
CA GLU A 273 18.19 -16.07 -5.92
C GLU A 273 19.40 -15.13 -5.91
N ARG A 274 19.28 -13.94 -6.51
CA ARG A 274 20.34 -12.92 -6.46
C ARG A 274 20.54 -12.37 -5.06
N TYR A 275 19.46 -12.13 -4.31
CA TYR A 275 19.55 -11.78 -2.90
C TYR A 275 20.40 -12.79 -2.12
N ASN A 276 20.13 -14.09 -2.30
CA ASN A 276 20.89 -15.14 -1.60
C ASN A 276 22.33 -15.28 -2.10
N LYS A 277 22.59 -15.21 -3.41
CA LYS A 277 23.96 -15.26 -3.96
C LYS A 277 24.84 -14.14 -3.42
N TRP A 278 24.26 -12.96 -3.20
CA TRP A 278 24.99 -11.77 -2.75
C TRP A 278 24.86 -11.53 -1.25
N ASN A 279 24.13 -12.38 -0.53
CA ASN A 279 23.97 -12.27 0.92
C ASN A 279 25.31 -12.53 1.61
N ASN A 280 25.78 -11.60 2.42
CA ASN A 280 27.00 -11.80 3.22
C ASN A 280 26.84 -12.95 4.23
N ASN A 281 25.60 -13.23 4.63
CA ASN A 281 25.24 -14.22 5.65
C ASN A 281 24.91 -15.62 5.10
N TRP A 282 25.22 -15.86 3.83
CA TRP A 282 24.88 -17.06 3.06
C TRP A 282 25.20 -18.41 3.73
N TYR A 283 26.16 -18.44 4.67
CA TYR A 283 26.62 -19.67 5.32
C TYR A 283 25.87 -20.04 6.60
N PHE A 284 24.98 -19.18 7.09
CA PHE A 284 24.19 -19.46 8.30
C PHE A 284 22.73 -19.01 8.23
N ASN A 285 22.35 -18.17 7.25
CA ASN A 285 20.95 -17.86 6.97
C ASN A 285 20.69 -17.67 5.47
N ASN A 286 19.41 -17.76 5.12
CA ASN A 286 18.90 -17.50 3.78
C ASN A 286 17.85 -16.38 3.83
N ILE A 287 17.72 -15.66 2.72
CA ILE A 287 16.71 -14.63 2.52
C ILE A 287 15.54 -15.27 1.77
N ASN A 288 14.34 -15.23 2.34
CA ASN A 288 13.12 -15.73 1.67
C ASN A 288 12.05 -14.65 1.52
N CYS A 289 12.26 -13.46 2.06
CA CYS A 289 11.33 -12.35 1.95
C CYS A 289 12.09 -11.02 2.02
N VAL A 290 11.42 -9.95 1.60
CA VAL A 290 11.91 -8.58 1.76
C VAL A 290 10.99 -7.81 2.69
N ASN A 291 11.52 -6.74 3.27
CA ASN A 291 10.73 -5.78 4.03
C ASN A 291 9.70 -5.05 3.11
N PRO A 292 8.73 -4.29 3.67
CA PRO A 292 7.68 -3.56 2.93
C PRO A 292 8.12 -2.73 1.72
N CYS A 293 9.35 -2.23 1.74
CA CYS A 293 9.87 -1.30 0.75
C CYS A 293 10.86 -1.97 -0.24
N GLY A 294 11.29 -3.22 0.00
CA GLY A 294 12.11 -4.01 -0.93
C GLY A 294 13.60 -3.69 -0.96
N GLU A 295 14.09 -2.82 -0.07
CA GLU A 295 15.50 -2.47 0.09
C GLU A 295 16.28 -3.45 0.97
N GLU A 296 15.59 -4.25 1.78
CA GLU A 296 16.22 -5.21 2.69
C GLU A 296 15.65 -6.61 2.46
N GLY A 297 16.52 -7.47 1.95
CA GLY A 297 16.30 -8.91 2.00
C GLY A 297 16.65 -9.39 3.39
N LEU A 298 15.65 -9.89 4.11
CA LEU A 298 15.78 -10.28 5.50
C LEU A 298 15.52 -11.77 5.71
N PRO A 299 16.28 -12.43 6.60
CA PRO A 299 15.91 -13.74 7.09
C PRO A 299 14.64 -13.62 7.96
N ALA A 300 14.07 -14.76 8.35
CA ALA A 300 13.06 -14.78 9.39
C ALA A 300 13.56 -14.06 10.66
N TRP A 301 12.73 -13.18 11.21
CA TRP A 301 13.03 -12.29 12.35
C TRP A 301 14.08 -11.20 12.10
N GLY A 302 14.52 -11.01 10.85
CA GLY A 302 15.41 -9.91 10.48
C GLY A 302 14.73 -8.54 10.57
N VAL A 303 15.54 -7.48 10.71
CA VAL A 303 15.07 -6.11 10.93
C VAL A 303 15.78 -5.06 10.06
N CYS A 304 15.13 -3.92 9.92
CA CYS A 304 15.68 -2.74 9.24
C CYS A 304 16.13 -1.68 10.26
N ASN A 305 17.44 -1.61 10.51
CA ASN A 305 18.09 -0.52 11.24
C ASN A 305 18.56 0.53 10.24
N LEU A 306 17.81 1.61 10.05
CA LEU A 306 17.98 2.52 8.92
C LEU A 306 18.57 3.85 9.35
N THR A 307 19.56 4.33 8.60
CA THR A 307 20.08 5.71 8.66
C THR A 307 20.46 6.15 7.25
N SER A 308 20.37 7.44 6.92
CA SER A 308 20.64 7.93 5.57
C SER A 308 21.54 9.17 5.56
N ILE A 309 22.53 9.18 4.68
CA ILE A 309 23.39 10.34 4.43
C ILE A 309 22.69 11.27 3.41
N ASN A 310 22.56 12.55 3.75
CA ASN A 310 22.03 13.54 2.82
C ASN A 310 23.14 14.01 1.86
N LEU A 311 23.15 13.47 0.64
CA LEU A 311 24.17 13.78 -0.36
C LEU A 311 24.13 15.26 -0.77
N SER A 312 22.94 15.86 -0.80
CA SER A 312 22.76 17.28 -1.18
C SER A 312 23.37 18.22 -0.14
N ALA A 313 23.41 17.85 1.13
CA ALA A 313 24.06 18.65 2.19
C ALA A 313 25.59 18.68 2.08
N LEU A 314 26.18 17.75 1.31
CA LEU A 314 27.62 17.61 1.14
C LEU A 314 28.14 18.22 -0.17
N VAL A 315 27.28 18.85 -0.98
CA VAL A 315 27.68 19.54 -2.21
C VAL A 315 27.94 21.02 -1.92
N ARG A 316 29.17 21.48 -2.20
CA ARG A 316 29.64 22.86 -2.11
C ARG A 316 30.25 23.26 -3.46
N ASP A 317 29.90 24.44 -3.97
CA ASP A 317 30.43 24.97 -5.24
C ASP A 317 30.38 23.97 -6.41
N GLY A 318 29.28 23.23 -6.51
CA GLY A 318 29.06 22.21 -7.54
C GLY A 318 29.91 20.94 -7.41
N LYS A 319 30.53 20.69 -6.25
CA LYS A 319 31.34 19.49 -5.98
C LYS A 319 30.93 18.85 -4.66
N ILE A 320 30.88 17.53 -4.62
CA ILE A 320 30.67 16.80 -3.37
C ILE A 320 31.96 16.69 -2.55
N ASP A 321 31.85 16.90 -1.24
CA ASP A 321 32.93 16.68 -0.29
C ASP A 321 33.07 15.19 0.05
N TYR A 322 33.99 14.51 -0.65
CA TYR A 322 34.22 13.08 -0.47
C TYR A 322 34.86 12.73 0.88
N GLN A 323 35.60 13.65 1.50
CA GLN A 323 36.21 13.39 2.79
C GLN A 323 35.14 13.41 3.89
N GLU A 324 34.32 14.46 3.92
CA GLU A 324 33.21 14.55 4.87
C GLU A 324 32.19 13.43 4.66
N LEU A 325 31.93 13.03 3.40
CA LEU A 325 31.10 11.87 3.07
C LEU A 325 31.61 10.58 3.75
N ALA A 326 32.92 10.33 3.68
CA ALA A 326 33.53 9.16 4.32
C ALA A 326 33.45 9.23 5.84
N GLU A 327 33.73 10.39 6.44
CA GLU A 327 33.66 10.60 7.88
C GLU A 327 32.23 10.41 8.42
N ILE A 328 31.22 10.96 7.73
CA ILE A 328 29.80 10.77 8.08
C ILE A 328 29.39 9.31 7.94
N ALA A 329 29.86 8.61 6.90
CA ALA A 329 29.58 7.18 6.76
C ALA A 329 30.17 6.36 7.93
N GLN A 330 31.39 6.66 8.36
CA GLN A 330 32.03 5.99 9.50
C GLN A 330 31.25 6.21 10.80
N VAL A 331 30.85 7.46 11.08
CA VAL A 331 30.02 7.78 12.25
C VAL A 331 28.66 7.12 12.16
N GLY A 332 28.04 7.10 10.98
CA GLY A 332 26.75 6.44 10.75
C GLY A 332 26.77 4.93 10.97
N VAL A 333 27.90 4.25 10.71
CA VAL A 333 28.08 2.84 11.06
C VAL A 333 28.12 2.64 12.57
N ARG A 334 28.93 3.43 13.30
CA ARG A 334 29.00 3.35 14.77
C ARG A 334 27.65 3.65 15.42
N PHE A 335 26.98 4.71 14.97
CA PHE A 335 25.67 5.12 15.45
C PHE A 335 24.65 3.98 15.33
N GLN A 336 24.61 3.30 14.18
CA GLN A 336 23.69 2.18 13.97
C GLN A 336 24.11 0.92 14.73
N ASP A 337 25.41 0.66 14.94
CA ASP A 337 25.85 -0.45 15.80
C ASP A 337 25.37 -0.25 17.25
N ASP A 338 25.39 0.99 17.75
CA ASP A 338 24.92 1.33 19.10
C ASP A 338 23.39 1.25 19.20
N ILE A 339 22.64 1.55 18.13
CA ILE A 339 21.18 1.35 18.08
C ILE A 339 20.81 -0.11 18.37
N ILE A 340 21.62 -1.08 17.94
CA ILE A 340 21.35 -2.51 18.18
C ILE A 340 21.31 -2.84 19.67
N ASP A 341 22.16 -2.18 20.46
CA ASP A 341 22.23 -2.39 21.90
C ASP A 341 21.26 -1.47 22.68
N ALA A 342 20.85 -0.35 22.08
CA ALA A 342 19.91 0.62 22.66
C ALA A 342 18.43 0.25 22.44
N ASP A 343 18.12 -0.56 21.43
CA ASP A 343 16.74 -0.89 21.06
C ASP A 343 16.01 -1.78 22.08
N SER A 344 14.67 -1.69 22.06
CA SER A 344 13.78 -2.63 22.75
C SER A 344 13.17 -3.63 21.77
N TYR A 345 13.52 -4.90 21.91
CA TYR A 345 13.06 -5.97 21.02
C TYR A 345 11.63 -6.43 21.31
N VAL A 346 10.78 -6.42 20.28
CA VAL A 346 9.37 -6.82 20.37
C VAL A 346 9.22 -8.32 20.68
N PHE A 347 10.09 -9.14 20.08
CA PHE A 347 10.13 -10.59 20.26
C PHE A 347 11.56 -11.06 20.55
N PRO A 348 11.76 -12.05 21.44
CA PRO A 348 13.08 -12.60 21.73
C PRO A 348 13.82 -13.13 20.48
N GLN A 349 13.09 -13.67 19.51
CA GLN A 349 13.64 -14.18 18.26
C GLN A 349 14.27 -13.06 17.41
N ILE A 350 13.77 -11.83 17.53
CA ILE A 350 14.35 -10.65 16.88
C ILE A 350 15.66 -10.28 17.56
N GLU A 351 15.70 -10.27 18.90
CA GLU A 351 16.95 -10.01 19.64
C GLU A 351 18.02 -11.06 19.30
N GLU A 352 17.62 -12.33 19.25
CA GLU A 352 18.52 -13.43 18.90
C GLU A 352 19.06 -13.30 17.48
N THR A 353 18.22 -12.93 16.52
CA THR A 353 18.64 -12.75 15.12
C THR A 353 19.52 -11.53 14.97
N GLN A 354 19.10 -10.39 15.54
CA GLN A 354 19.74 -9.10 15.31
C GLN A 354 20.95 -8.88 16.22
N LYS A 355 20.78 -8.92 17.54
CA LYS A 355 21.86 -8.60 18.49
C LYS A 355 22.85 -9.75 18.67
N ASN A 356 22.33 -10.97 18.84
CA ASN A 356 23.14 -12.17 19.08
C ASN A 356 23.50 -12.93 17.80
N GLY A 357 23.03 -12.47 16.63
CA GLY A 357 23.25 -13.14 15.35
C GLY A 357 24.04 -12.28 14.38
N GLU A 358 23.35 -11.39 13.67
CA GLU A 358 23.87 -10.75 12.46
C GLU A 358 24.37 -9.31 12.67
N ARG A 359 23.93 -8.62 13.73
CA ARG A 359 24.19 -7.19 13.99
C ARG A 359 24.04 -6.31 12.75
N ARG A 360 22.96 -6.53 11.98
CA ARG A 360 22.73 -5.86 10.70
C ARG A 360 22.47 -4.38 10.89
N ILE A 361 23.04 -3.58 10.01
CA ILE A 361 22.72 -2.16 9.88
C ILE A 361 22.38 -1.82 8.43
N GLY A 362 21.77 -0.67 8.22
CA GLY A 362 21.30 -0.23 6.92
C GLY A 362 21.62 1.23 6.68
N LEU A 363 22.88 1.55 6.40
CA LEU A 363 23.29 2.88 5.99
C LEU A 363 22.94 3.10 4.52
N GLY A 364 22.08 4.07 4.26
CA GLY A 364 21.67 4.50 2.93
C GLY A 364 21.97 5.97 2.66
N THR A 365 21.30 6.49 1.64
CA THR A 365 21.43 7.89 1.21
C THR A 365 20.07 8.52 0.98
N MET A 366 20.02 9.85 0.97
CA MET A 366 18.90 10.65 0.46
C MET A 366 19.45 11.84 -0.34
N GLY A 367 18.58 12.51 -1.10
CA GLY A 367 18.94 13.74 -1.79
C GLY A 367 19.86 13.53 -3.00
N LEU A 368 19.88 12.34 -3.62
CA LEU A 368 20.72 12.09 -4.80
C LEU A 368 20.33 12.98 -5.98
N GLY A 369 19.02 13.13 -6.26
CA GLY A 369 18.52 14.01 -7.32
C GLY A 369 18.97 15.46 -7.12
N ASP A 370 18.80 15.98 -5.91
CA ASP A 370 19.24 17.34 -5.53
C ASP A 370 20.76 17.51 -5.63
N ALA A 371 21.54 16.52 -5.19
CA ALA A 371 22.98 16.57 -5.26
C ALA A 371 23.46 16.68 -6.72
N LEU A 372 22.87 15.90 -7.62
CA LEU A 372 23.17 15.95 -9.05
C LEU A 372 22.79 17.31 -9.66
N ILE A 373 21.64 17.88 -9.30
CA ILE A 373 21.23 19.23 -9.73
C ILE A 373 22.24 20.28 -9.23
N LYS A 374 22.65 20.24 -7.96
CA LYS A 374 23.65 21.17 -7.41
C LYS A 374 25.01 21.05 -8.11
N MET A 375 25.36 19.86 -8.59
CA MET A 375 26.57 19.62 -9.39
C MET A 375 26.37 19.92 -10.89
N LYS A 376 25.17 20.33 -11.33
CA LYS A 376 24.79 20.58 -12.72
C LYS A 376 24.95 19.33 -13.61
N ILE A 377 24.53 18.16 -13.10
CA ILE A 377 24.64 16.88 -13.80
C ILE A 377 23.24 16.28 -13.99
N ARG A 378 22.87 15.95 -15.23
CA ARG A 378 21.60 15.27 -15.54
C ARG A 378 21.56 13.85 -14.95
N TYR A 379 20.49 13.52 -14.24
CA TYR A 379 20.22 12.17 -13.72
C TYR A 379 20.21 11.14 -14.86
N GLY A 380 20.81 9.96 -14.65
CA GLY A 380 20.89 8.89 -15.66
C GLY A 380 21.95 9.09 -16.76
N SER A 381 22.53 10.28 -16.88
CA SER A 381 23.61 10.54 -17.86
C SER A 381 24.87 9.71 -17.58
N PRO A 382 25.71 9.39 -18.58
CA PRO A 382 26.98 8.69 -18.36
C PRO A 382 27.89 9.38 -17.33
N LEU A 383 27.87 10.72 -17.25
CA LEU A 383 28.60 11.47 -16.24
C LEU A 383 28.03 11.23 -14.84
N SER A 384 26.70 11.25 -14.68
CA SER A 384 26.06 10.94 -13.39
C SER A 384 26.44 9.56 -12.89
N ILE A 385 26.50 8.54 -13.76
CA ILE A 385 26.87 7.18 -13.39
C ILE A 385 28.30 7.12 -12.83
N ARG A 386 29.26 7.84 -13.44
CA ARG A 386 30.65 7.91 -12.93
C ARG A 386 30.74 8.60 -11.56
N VAL A 387 29.96 9.67 -11.37
CA VAL A 387 29.91 10.37 -10.07
C VAL A 387 29.27 9.49 -9.01
N ILE A 388 28.18 8.81 -9.34
CA ILE A 388 27.51 7.82 -8.49
C ILE A 388 28.47 6.70 -8.09
N ASP A 389 29.20 6.11 -9.04
CA ASP A 389 30.22 5.08 -8.75
C ASP A 389 31.23 5.57 -7.69
N LYS A 390 31.70 6.82 -7.82
CA LYS A 390 32.63 7.40 -6.84
C LYS A 390 31.97 7.63 -5.47
N ILE A 391 30.76 8.20 -5.42
CA ILE A 391 30.02 8.44 -4.18
C ILE A 391 29.80 7.13 -3.41
N TYR A 392 29.25 6.12 -4.07
CA TYR A 392 28.87 4.88 -3.39
C TYR A 392 30.06 3.96 -3.09
N SER A 393 31.13 4.02 -3.90
CA SER A 393 32.40 3.36 -3.52
C SER A 393 33.04 4.00 -2.29
N THR A 394 33.01 5.33 -2.15
CA THR A 394 33.46 6.04 -0.95
C THR A 394 32.66 5.61 0.29
N ILE A 395 31.32 5.63 0.21
CA ILE A 395 30.45 5.21 1.32
C ILE A 395 30.72 3.76 1.70
N ARG A 396 30.77 2.85 0.72
CA ARG A 396 30.99 1.42 0.97
C ARG A 396 32.33 1.18 1.67
N ASN A 397 33.41 1.77 1.15
CA ASN A 397 34.74 1.56 1.73
C ASN A 397 34.80 2.11 3.16
N ALA A 398 34.28 3.33 3.38
CA ALA A 398 34.24 3.96 4.70
C ALA A 398 33.40 3.15 5.71
N ALA A 399 32.25 2.64 5.29
CA ALA A 399 31.38 1.85 6.14
C ALA A 399 32.03 0.52 6.57
N TYR A 400 32.61 -0.22 5.62
CA TYR A 400 33.30 -1.48 5.92
C TYR A 400 34.55 -1.26 6.76
N GLU A 401 35.32 -0.20 6.50
CA GLU A 401 36.45 0.18 7.36
C GLU A 401 36.00 0.46 8.78
N ALA A 402 34.97 1.30 8.98
CA ALA A 402 34.42 1.58 10.30
C ALA A 402 34.00 0.30 11.01
N SER A 403 33.28 -0.60 10.35
CA SER A 403 32.83 -1.85 10.97
C SER A 403 34.00 -2.78 11.34
N THR A 404 35.13 -2.76 10.61
CA THR A 404 36.35 -3.49 11.02
C THR A 404 37.04 -2.84 12.23
N GLU A 405 37.07 -1.51 12.33
CA GLU A 405 37.62 -0.82 13.50
C GLU A 405 36.75 -1.03 14.75
N ILE A 406 35.42 -1.05 14.58
CA ILE A 406 34.51 -1.40 15.68
C ILE A 406 34.69 -2.87 16.07
N ALA A 407 34.93 -3.79 15.12
CA ALA A 407 35.21 -5.19 15.44
C ALA A 407 36.49 -5.35 16.27
N LYS A 408 37.52 -4.57 15.96
CA LYS A 408 38.76 -4.52 16.73
C LYS A 408 38.52 -4.05 18.17
N GLU A 409 37.57 -3.15 18.40
CA GLU A 409 37.26 -2.59 19.73
C GLU A 409 36.25 -3.43 20.53
N LYS A 410 35.15 -3.85 19.89
CA LYS A 410 33.96 -4.46 20.50
C LYS A 410 33.76 -5.93 20.13
N GLY A 411 34.62 -6.49 19.27
CA GLY A 411 34.47 -7.83 18.70
C GLY A 411 33.59 -7.85 17.45
N ALA A 412 33.80 -8.86 16.59
CA ALA A 412 32.99 -9.11 15.40
C ALA A 412 31.52 -9.46 15.74
N PHE A 413 30.63 -9.47 14.74
CA PHE A 413 29.28 -10.00 14.96
C PHE A 413 29.33 -11.49 15.39
N PRO A 414 28.38 -11.98 16.21
CA PRO A 414 28.51 -13.29 16.84
C PRO A 414 28.63 -14.49 15.90
N LYS A 415 27.92 -14.48 14.75
CA LYS A 415 27.98 -15.55 13.74
C LYS A 415 29.10 -15.37 12.71
N PHE A 416 30.11 -14.54 12.99
CA PHE A 416 31.19 -14.28 12.05
C PHE A 416 32.12 -15.49 11.89
N GLU A 417 32.25 -15.99 10.66
CA GLU A 417 33.23 -17.01 10.31
C GLU A 417 34.16 -16.48 9.22
N ALA A 418 35.36 -16.02 9.59
CA ALA A 418 36.28 -15.32 8.68
C ALA A 418 36.49 -16.03 7.33
N LYS A 419 36.73 -17.35 7.35
CA LYS A 419 36.95 -18.15 6.13
C LYS A 419 35.73 -18.22 5.21
N LYS A 420 34.52 -18.21 5.77
CA LYS A 420 33.27 -18.28 5.00
C LYS A 420 32.83 -16.88 4.55
N TYR A 421 32.90 -15.89 5.45
CA TYR A 421 32.54 -14.50 5.16
C TYR A 421 33.36 -13.93 3.99
N LEU A 422 34.69 -14.12 4.00
CA LEU A 422 35.57 -13.67 2.90
C LEU A 422 35.30 -14.35 1.55
N LYS A 423 34.55 -15.46 1.52
CA LYS A 423 34.13 -16.12 0.27
C LYS A 423 32.82 -15.57 -0.30
N GLY A 424 32.09 -14.74 0.46
CA GLY A 424 30.85 -14.11 0.02
C GLY A 424 31.04 -13.30 -1.26
N TYR A 425 30.03 -13.34 -2.14
CA TYR A 425 30.10 -12.71 -3.46
C TYR A 425 30.39 -11.20 -3.38
N PHE A 426 29.68 -10.49 -2.49
CA PHE A 426 29.87 -9.06 -2.30
C PHE A 426 31.24 -8.77 -1.64
N ILE A 427 31.62 -9.54 -0.63
CA ILE A 427 32.88 -9.36 0.12
C ILE A 427 34.11 -9.49 -0.77
N LYS A 428 34.08 -10.38 -1.78
CA LYS A 428 35.19 -10.53 -2.74
C LYS A 428 35.50 -9.25 -3.52
N GLN A 429 34.50 -8.40 -3.73
CA GLN A 429 34.60 -7.15 -4.49
C GLN A 429 35.13 -5.96 -3.66
N LEU A 430 35.31 -6.15 -2.35
CA LEU A 430 35.91 -5.13 -1.49
C LEU A 430 37.41 -4.97 -1.81
N PRO A 431 37.97 -3.76 -1.61
CA PRO A 431 39.40 -3.53 -1.69
C PRO A 431 40.22 -4.50 -0.82
N GLU A 432 41.40 -4.92 -1.28
CA GLU A 432 42.27 -5.85 -0.56
C GLU A 432 42.63 -5.37 0.85
N ALA A 433 42.84 -4.06 1.03
CA ALA A 433 43.11 -3.47 2.34
C ALA A 433 41.98 -3.75 3.34
N ILE A 434 40.72 -3.61 2.91
CA ILE A 434 39.54 -3.89 3.76
C ILE A 434 39.43 -5.39 4.04
N LYS A 435 39.61 -6.25 3.03
CA LYS A 435 39.60 -7.71 3.22
C LYS A 435 40.69 -8.16 4.18
N ALA A 436 41.88 -7.54 4.15
CA ALA A 436 42.95 -7.79 5.10
C ALA A 436 42.56 -7.40 6.54
N LYS A 437 41.88 -6.26 6.72
CA LYS A 437 41.32 -5.85 8.02
C LYS A 437 40.26 -6.81 8.53
N ILE A 438 39.30 -7.22 7.68
CA ILE A 438 38.29 -8.23 8.01
C ILE A 438 38.95 -9.55 8.44
N LYS A 439 39.99 -9.99 7.74
CA LYS A 439 40.75 -11.20 8.10
C LYS A 439 41.44 -11.06 9.47
N LYS A 440 41.96 -9.88 9.78
CA LYS A 440 42.76 -9.63 10.99
C LYS A 440 41.91 -9.39 12.24
N TRP A 441 40.84 -8.61 12.12
CA TRP A 441 40.05 -8.12 13.26
C TRP A 441 38.58 -8.56 13.23
N GLY A 442 38.13 -9.15 12.12
CA GLY A 442 36.72 -9.41 11.87
C GLY A 442 35.96 -8.17 11.41
N ILE A 443 34.63 -8.28 11.40
CA ILE A 443 33.71 -7.19 11.06
C ILE A 443 32.56 -7.16 12.08
N ARG A 444 32.16 -5.97 12.53
CA ARG A 444 31.19 -5.82 13.62
C ARG A 444 29.76 -6.08 13.16
N ASN A 445 29.45 -5.73 11.92
CA ASN A 445 28.12 -5.78 11.35
C ASN A 445 28.17 -6.67 10.10
N SER A 446 27.19 -7.55 9.94
CA SER A 446 27.26 -8.55 8.87
C SER A 446 26.82 -8.01 7.49
N VAL A 447 25.87 -7.08 7.48
CA VAL A 447 25.34 -6.32 6.34
C VAL A 447 25.27 -4.85 6.76
N LEU A 448 25.69 -3.94 5.88
CA LEU A 448 25.94 -2.54 6.24
C LEU A 448 25.15 -1.50 5.45
N LEU A 449 24.81 -1.80 4.19
CA LEU A 449 24.43 -0.80 3.19
C LEU A 449 23.12 -1.19 2.50
N GLN A 450 22.19 -0.24 2.43
CA GLN A 450 20.86 -0.41 1.83
C GLN A 450 20.38 0.94 1.28
N GLN A 451 19.41 0.98 0.37
CA GLN A 451 18.79 2.25 -0.06
C GLN A 451 17.27 2.25 0.16
N ALA A 452 16.86 2.78 1.30
CA ALA A 452 15.48 2.87 1.74
C ALA A 452 14.77 4.07 1.10
N PRO A 453 13.43 4.01 0.97
CA PRO A 453 12.69 5.22 0.72
C PRO A 453 12.76 6.11 1.97
N THR A 454 13.06 7.38 1.77
CA THR A 454 13.20 8.35 2.87
C THR A 454 12.03 9.33 2.89
N GLY A 455 10.81 8.87 2.62
CA GLY A 455 9.65 9.75 2.36
C GLY A 455 9.44 10.86 3.39
N SER A 456 9.27 10.54 4.68
CA SER A 456 9.07 11.59 5.70
C SER A 456 10.37 12.30 6.12
N THR A 457 11.50 11.58 6.14
CA THR A 457 12.79 12.13 6.58
C THR A 457 13.42 13.06 5.54
N SER A 458 13.23 12.80 4.25
CA SER A 458 13.68 13.70 3.17
C SER A 458 12.79 14.92 3.04
N LEU A 459 11.48 14.80 3.30
CA LEU A 459 10.61 15.96 3.44
C LEU A 459 11.07 16.86 4.60
N LEU A 460 11.43 16.27 5.74
CA LEU A 460 12.00 17.01 6.87
C LEU A 460 13.32 17.71 6.49
N ALA A 461 14.23 16.99 5.81
CA ALA A 461 15.51 17.52 5.35
C ALA A 461 15.37 18.52 4.17
N GLY A 462 14.24 18.50 3.46
CA GLY A 462 13.98 19.35 2.30
C GLY A 462 14.69 18.89 1.02
N VAL A 463 14.80 17.58 0.80
CA VAL A 463 15.49 16.98 -0.37
C VAL A 463 14.71 15.80 -0.96
N THR A 464 15.11 15.36 -2.15
CA THR A 464 14.62 14.14 -2.82
C THR A 464 14.77 12.89 -1.95
N SER A 465 13.82 11.96 -2.10
CA SER A 465 13.78 10.73 -1.31
C SER A 465 14.78 9.70 -1.84
N GLY A 466 15.59 9.12 -0.95
CA GLY A 466 16.48 8.02 -1.29
C GLY A 466 17.40 8.37 -2.46
N ILE A 467 17.36 7.50 -3.46
CA ILE A 467 18.10 7.64 -4.72
C ILE A 467 17.23 8.20 -5.86
N GLU A 468 16.03 8.68 -5.56
CA GLU A 468 15.07 9.10 -6.58
C GLU A 468 15.48 10.44 -7.23
N PRO A 469 15.14 10.63 -8.52
CA PRO A 469 15.18 11.96 -9.12
C PRO A 469 14.10 12.85 -8.48
N VAL A 470 14.14 14.15 -8.81
CA VAL A 470 13.01 15.03 -8.47
C VAL A 470 11.76 14.52 -9.18
N TYR A 471 10.67 14.31 -8.46
CA TYR A 471 9.43 13.79 -9.05
C TYR A 471 8.88 14.75 -10.11
N GLU A 472 8.74 16.03 -9.74
CA GLU A 472 8.29 17.12 -10.60
C GLU A 472 8.80 18.46 -10.01
N PHE A 473 9.11 19.44 -10.86
CA PHE A 473 9.66 20.73 -10.42
C PHE A 473 8.59 21.77 -10.09
N SER A 474 7.37 21.60 -10.60
CA SER A 474 6.24 22.48 -10.28
C SER A 474 4.94 21.70 -10.11
N PHE A 475 4.21 21.98 -9.04
CA PHE A 475 2.92 21.34 -8.73
C PHE A 475 1.90 22.38 -8.27
N ILE A 476 0.63 22.19 -8.64
CA ILE A 476 -0.47 23.03 -8.15
C ILE A 476 -1.01 22.40 -6.87
N ARG A 477 -0.98 23.18 -5.78
CA ARG A 477 -1.70 22.87 -4.56
C ARG A 477 -2.97 23.69 -4.51
N ARG A 478 -4.11 23.01 -4.49
CA ARG A 478 -5.41 23.62 -4.19
C ARG A 478 -5.62 23.61 -2.68
N ASP A 479 -5.81 24.79 -2.10
CA ASP A 479 -6.29 24.93 -0.74
C ASP A 479 -7.45 25.94 -0.66
N ARG A 480 -7.90 26.27 0.56
CA ARG A 480 -9.03 27.18 0.78
C ARG A 480 -8.76 28.62 0.33
N LEU A 481 -7.50 28.99 0.06
CA LEU A 481 -7.07 30.32 -0.34
C LEU A 481 -6.82 30.43 -1.86
N GLY A 482 -6.88 29.31 -2.60
CA GLY A 482 -6.80 29.27 -4.06
C GLY A 482 -5.89 28.19 -4.59
N GLU A 483 -5.49 28.33 -5.86
CA GLU A 483 -4.45 27.53 -6.49
C GLU A 483 -3.08 28.17 -6.28
N HIS A 484 -2.20 27.48 -5.56
CA HIS A 484 -0.81 27.88 -5.37
C HIS A 484 0.11 26.97 -6.19
N ARG A 485 0.87 27.53 -7.14
CA ARG A 485 1.95 26.79 -7.80
C ARG A 485 3.17 26.76 -6.87
N LEU A 486 3.53 25.56 -6.44
CA LEU A 486 4.70 25.29 -5.62
C LEU A 486 5.83 24.79 -6.51
N PHE A 487 7.03 25.32 -6.26
CA PHE A 487 8.24 24.93 -6.99
C PHE A 487 9.17 24.14 -6.07
N HIS A 488 9.91 23.20 -6.66
CA HIS A 488 11.03 22.57 -5.99
C HIS A 488 12.07 23.65 -5.59
N PRO A 489 12.61 23.68 -4.36
CA PRO A 489 13.43 24.80 -3.88
C PRO A 489 14.62 25.17 -4.77
N LEU A 490 15.36 24.18 -5.25
CA LEU A 490 16.50 24.41 -6.15
C LEU A 490 16.09 25.01 -7.51
N PHE A 491 14.90 24.63 -7.99
CA PHE A 491 14.36 25.12 -9.26
C PHE A 491 13.81 26.54 -9.11
N ASP A 492 13.12 26.82 -8.00
CA ASP A 492 12.63 28.16 -7.66
C ASP A 492 13.78 29.16 -7.54
N GLN A 493 14.85 28.79 -6.83
CA GLN A 493 16.04 29.63 -6.70
C GLN A 493 16.68 29.90 -8.07
N TRP A 494 16.92 28.84 -8.86
CA TRP A 494 17.53 29.00 -10.18
C TRP A 494 16.70 29.90 -11.11
N LYS A 495 15.38 29.72 -11.12
CA LYS A 495 14.46 30.52 -11.95
C LYS A 495 14.42 31.99 -11.54
N LYS A 496 14.57 32.31 -10.25
CA LYS A 496 14.69 33.70 -9.76
C LYS A 496 15.98 34.36 -10.23
N GLU A 497 17.07 33.60 -10.27
CA GLU A 497 18.37 34.07 -10.74
C GLU A 497 18.45 34.15 -12.29
N HIS A 498 17.70 33.30 -13.00
CA HIS A 498 17.73 33.17 -14.47
C HIS A 498 16.30 33.17 -15.06
N PRO A 499 15.55 34.27 -15.00
CA PRO A 499 14.11 34.29 -15.33
C PRO A 499 13.80 34.04 -16.82
N ASN A 500 14.76 34.31 -17.72
CA ASN A 500 14.57 34.23 -19.16
C ASN A 500 15.43 33.15 -19.83
N ASP A 501 16.24 32.41 -19.05
CA ASP A 501 17.13 31.41 -19.59
C ASP A 501 16.37 30.10 -19.87
N PRO A 502 16.77 29.34 -20.91
CA PRO A 502 16.23 28.01 -21.12
C PRO A 502 16.58 27.12 -19.91
N ILE A 503 15.61 26.31 -19.46
CA ILE A 503 15.82 25.38 -18.35
C ILE A 503 16.95 24.41 -18.71
N PRO A 504 18.03 24.34 -17.92
CA PRO A 504 19.15 23.44 -18.18
C PRO A 504 18.73 21.98 -18.14
N ASP A 505 19.44 21.15 -18.92
CA ASP A 505 19.18 19.72 -19.06
C ASP A 505 19.34 18.90 -17.76
N TYR A 506 20.03 19.45 -16.75
CA TYR A 506 20.18 18.84 -15.44
C TYR A 506 18.94 19.00 -14.53
N PHE A 507 18.00 19.88 -14.87
CA PHE A 507 16.68 19.90 -14.25
C PHE A 507 15.75 18.91 -14.96
N VAL A 508 15.98 17.62 -14.73
CA VAL A 508 15.17 16.53 -15.27
C VAL A 508 14.29 15.91 -14.18
N SER A 509 12.98 15.81 -14.43
CA SER A 509 12.05 15.18 -13.49
C SER A 509 11.91 13.69 -13.74
N ALA A 510 11.30 12.94 -12.82
CA ALA A 510 11.02 11.52 -13.00
C ALA A 510 10.20 11.25 -14.28
N ASN A 511 9.28 12.15 -14.62
CA ASN A 511 8.41 12.02 -15.79
C ASN A 511 9.12 12.31 -17.13
N ASP A 512 10.29 12.94 -17.10
CA ASP A 512 11.10 13.25 -18.29
C ASP A 512 12.14 12.16 -18.58
N LEU A 513 12.29 11.18 -17.67
CA LEU A 513 13.28 10.12 -17.79
C LEU A 513 12.74 8.92 -18.57
N ILE A 514 13.60 8.32 -19.37
CA ILE A 514 13.34 7.05 -20.05
C ILE A 514 13.65 5.87 -19.11
N PRO A 515 13.09 4.66 -19.33
CA PRO A 515 13.34 3.48 -18.48
C PRO A 515 14.81 3.22 -18.18
N ASP A 516 15.65 3.36 -19.23
CA ASP A 516 17.09 3.19 -19.16
C ASP A 516 17.74 4.05 -18.07
N ASP A 517 17.35 5.31 -17.96
CA ASP A 517 17.96 6.27 -17.04
C ASP A 517 17.70 5.85 -15.57
N HIS A 518 16.48 5.37 -15.28
CA HIS A 518 16.13 4.87 -13.95
C HIS A 518 16.93 3.62 -13.59
N VAL A 519 16.94 2.62 -14.48
CA VAL A 519 17.55 1.32 -14.18
C VAL A 519 19.08 1.44 -14.11
N LYS A 520 19.71 2.25 -14.97
CA LYS A 520 21.17 2.46 -14.94
C LYS A 520 21.65 3.06 -13.62
N VAL A 521 20.93 4.04 -13.07
CA VAL A 521 21.26 4.61 -11.76
C VAL A 521 21.11 3.55 -10.66
N GLN A 522 19.99 2.81 -10.64
CA GLN A 522 19.78 1.75 -9.67
C GLN A 522 20.89 0.69 -9.73
N ALA A 523 21.22 0.21 -10.93
CA ALA A 523 22.25 -0.80 -11.16
C ALA A 523 23.64 -0.30 -10.76
N ALA A 524 23.98 0.96 -11.06
CA ALA A 524 25.26 1.55 -10.66
C ALA A 524 25.42 1.54 -9.13
N ILE A 525 24.34 1.87 -8.40
CA ILE A 525 24.34 1.90 -6.94
C ILE A 525 24.36 0.48 -6.36
N GLN A 526 23.63 -0.47 -6.95
CA GLN A 526 23.51 -1.84 -6.45
C GLN A 526 24.87 -2.56 -6.33
N LYS A 527 25.86 -2.19 -7.15
CA LYS A 527 27.24 -2.71 -7.06
C LYS A 527 27.90 -2.48 -5.69
N TYR A 528 27.48 -1.45 -4.97
CA TYR A 528 28.09 -1.03 -3.70
C TYR A 528 27.18 -1.25 -2.49
N VAL A 529 26.01 -1.85 -2.69
CA VAL A 529 24.98 -2.07 -1.67
C VAL A 529 24.86 -3.58 -1.42
N ASP A 530 25.18 -4.03 -0.20
CA ASP A 530 25.18 -5.44 0.18
C ASP A 530 23.79 -5.99 0.52
N ALA A 531 22.86 -5.14 0.99
CA ALA A 531 21.42 -5.41 0.98
C ALA A 531 20.81 -5.10 -0.40
N SER A 532 19.83 -4.22 -0.52
CA SER A 532 19.14 -3.88 -1.77
C SER A 532 18.70 -2.41 -1.80
N ILE A 533 17.91 -2.05 -2.81
CA ILE A 533 17.47 -0.70 -3.12
C ILE A 533 15.96 -0.71 -3.33
N SER A 534 15.27 0.16 -2.60
CA SER A 534 13.90 0.55 -2.87
C SER A 534 13.93 1.69 -3.88
N LYS A 535 13.66 1.37 -5.15
CA LYS A 535 13.48 2.35 -6.20
C LYS A 535 12.19 2.06 -6.95
N THR A 536 11.35 3.06 -7.08
CA THR A 536 10.16 3.01 -7.92
C THR A 536 10.42 3.78 -9.20
N VAL A 537 10.23 3.11 -10.34
CA VAL A 537 10.19 3.83 -11.62
C VAL A 537 8.82 4.48 -11.75
N ASN A 538 8.76 5.75 -11.37
CA ASN A 538 7.63 6.62 -11.66
C ASN A 538 7.67 6.98 -13.14
N ALA A 539 6.62 6.60 -13.88
CA ALA A 539 6.57 6.67 -15.32
C ALA A 539 5.35 7.47 -15.81
N PRO A 540 5.48 8.20 -16.92
CA PRO A 540 4.36 8.93 -17.51
C PRO A 540 3.29 7.97 -18.02
N ASN A 541 2.05 8.45 -18.15
CA ASN A 541 0.91 7.67 -18.64
C ASN A 541 1.16 7.01 -20.01
N SER A 542 1.99 7.64 -20.84
CA SER A 542 2.38 7.20 -22.19
C SER A 542 3.24 5.95 -22.23
N HIS A 543 3.85 5.52 -21.12
CA HIS A 543 4.57 4.25 -21.10
C HIS A 543 3.65 3.08 -21.45
N THR A 544 4.18 2.17 -22.25
CA THR A 544 3.51 0.96 -22.72
C THR A 544 3.84 -0.25 -21.84
N VAL A 545 3.16 -1.37 -22.05
CA VAL A 545 3.53 -2.66 -21.43
C VAL A 545 4.94 -3.09 -21.85
N GLU A 546 5.36 -2.77 -23.09
CA GLU A 546 6.70 -3.12 -23.58
C GLU A 546 7.80 -2.36 -22.85
N ASP A 547 7.54 -1.10 -22.46
CA ASP A 547 8.48 -0.34 -21.62
C ASP A 547 8.68 -1.00 -20.25
N VAL A 548 7.61 -1.56 -19.67
CA VAL A 548 7.68 -2.33 -18.42
C VAL A 548 8.48 -3.63 -18.62
N ARG A 549 8.22 -4.39 -19.69
CA ARG A 549 8.99 -5.60 -20.02
C ARG A 549 10.48 -5.30 -20.17
N LYS A 550 10.81 -4.25 -20.92
CA LYS A 550 12.18 -3.79 -21.13
C LYS A 550 12.84 -3.44 -19.80
N LEU A 551 12.15 -2.66 -18.97
CA LEU A 551 12.63 -2.21 -17.65
C LEU A 551 12.92 -3.38 -16.71
N TYR A 552 11.99 -4.34 -16.61
CA TYR A 552 12.16 -5.53 -15.77
C TYR A 552 13.29 -6.43 -16.27
N ARG A 553 13.41 -6.64 -17.59
CA ARG A 553 14.52 -7.39 -18.18
C ARG A 553 15.86 -6.71 -17.89
N MET A 554 15.94 -5.40 -18.12
CA MET A 554 17.15 -4.62 -17.86
C MET A 554 17.55 -4.65 -16.39
N ALA A 555 16.60 -4.54 -15.46
CA ALA A 555 16.89 -4.63 -14.03
C ALA A 555 17.49 -5.99 -13.66
N TYR A 556 16.96 -7.07 -14.25
CA TYR A 556 17.54 -8.39 -14.08
C TYR A 556 18.96 -8.47 -14.67
N GLU A 557 19.16 -8.04 -15.92
CA GLU A 557 20.44 -8.17 -16.65
C GLU A 557 21.55 -7.30 -16.04
N LEU A 558 21.22 -6.11 -15.54
CA LEU A 558 22.17 -5.17 -14.95
C LEU A 558 22.47 -5.44 -13.48
N GLY A 559 21.90 -6.51 -12.90
CA GLY A 559 22.25 -6.98 -11.56
C GLY A 559 21.47 -6.33 -10.42
N CYS A 560 20.36 -5.62 -10.68
CA CYS A 560 19.46 -5.14 -9.61
C CYS A 560 18.91 -6.34 -8.82
N LYS A 561 18.65 -6.17 -7.53
CA LYS A 561 18.05 -7.23 -6.70
C LYS A 561 16.53 -7.23 -6.71
N GLY A 562 15.91 -6.10 -7.03
CA GLY A 562 14.47 -5.99 -7.25
C GLY A 562 14.14 -4.70 -8.00
N ILE A 563 12.88 -4.52 -8.40
CA ILE A 563 12.40 -3.30 -9.04
C ILE A 563 10.88 -3.15 -8.91
N THR A 564 10.44 -1.91 -8.77
CA THR A 564 9.02 -1.53 -8.72
C THR A 564 8.71 -0.53 -9.82
N TYR A 565 7.49 -0.57 -10.33
CA TYR A 565 7.02 0.27 -11.42
C TYR A 565 5.70 0.94 -11.03
N MET A 566 5.58 2.25 -11.27
CA MET A 566 4.35 2.99 -11.06
C MET A 566 4.12 3.93 -12.24
N ARG A 567 3.02 3.72 -12.97
CA ARG A 567 2.61 4.58 -14.08
C ARG A 567 1.58 5.59 -13.62
N ASP A 568 1.68 6.84 -14.06
CA ASP A 568 0.65 7.84 -13.86
C ASP A 568 -0.72 7.33 -14.34
N GLY A 569 -1.70 7.35 -13.45
CA GLY A 569 -3.06 6.84 -13.71
C GLY A 569 -3.27 5.33 -13.47
N SER A 570 -2.23 4.56 -13.14
CA SER A 570 -2.40 3.14 -12.74
C SER A 570 -2.96 2.97 -11.32
N ARG A 571 -2.82 4.00 -10.48
CA ARG A 571 -3.42 4.16 -9.15
C ARG A 571 -3.67 5.64 -8.85
N PRO A 572 -4.54 5.97 -7.88
CA PRO A 572 -4.60 7.31 -7.33
C PRO A 572 -3.22 7.73 -6.84
N GLY A 573 -2.62 8.72 -7.49
CA GLY A 573 -1.31 9.28 -7.13
C GLY A 573 -1.44 10.24 -5.95
N VAL A 574 -0.35 10.44 -5.21
CA VAL A 574 -0.25 11.51 -4.19
C VAL A 574 0.12 12.85 -4.83
N LEU A 575 0.69 12.82 -6.04
CA LEU A 575 1.18 13.97 -6.78
C LEU A 575 0.75 13.82 -8.25
N GLU A 576 0.04 14.81 -8.80
CA GLU A 576 -0.41 14.83 -10.20
C GLU A 576 0.37 15.87 -11.00
N ARG A 577 0.68 15.54 -12.25
CA ARG A 577 1.36 16.44 -13.19
C ARG A 577 0.42 17.54 -13.66
N VAL A 578 0.91 18.77 -13.72
CA VAL A 578 0.25 19.86 -14.41
C VAL A 578 0.74 19.87 -15.86
N THR A 579 -0.12 19.53 -16.82
CA THR A 579 0.19 19.77 -18.23
C THR A 579 -0.05 21.24 -18.54
N ASP A 580 1.00 22.01 -18.80
CA ASP A 580 0.86 23.35 -19.39
C ASP A 580 0.30 23.18 -20.81
N LYS A 581 -1.01 23.38 -20.99
CA LYS A 581 -1.60 23.51 -22.33
C LYS A 581 -1.01 24.78 -22.94
N LYS A 582 -0.07 24.64 -23.87
CA LYS A 582 0.31 25.75 -24.76
C LYS A 582 -0.96 26.21 -25.48
N ALA A 583 -1.25 27.50 -25.34
CA ALA A 583 -2.36 28.14 -26.01
C ALA A 583 -2.13 28.07 -27.53
N GLU A 584 -2.87 27.20 -28.22
CA GLU A 584 -3.08 27.33 -29.64
C GLU A 584 -4.26 28.28 -29.85
N THR A 585 -3.95 29.39 -30.51
CA THR A 585 -4.87 30.41 -31.00
C THR A 585 -5.81 29.82 -32.04
N SER A 586 -7.12 29.87 -31.78
CA SER A 586 -8.14 29.77 -32.83
C SER A 586 -9.25 30.79 -32.63
N VAL A 587 -9.53 31.47 -33.74
CA VAL A 587 -10.34 32.65 -33.98
C VAL A 587 -11.83 32.45 -33.60
N THR A 588 -12.44 33.52 -33.11
CA THR A 588 -13.86 33.68 -32.78
C THR A 588 -14.81 33.56 -33.98
N ALA A 589 -15.91 32.80 -33.84
CA ALA A 589 -17.23 33.08 -34.42
C ALA A 589 -18.32 32.26 -33.69
N PRO A 590 -19.59 32.72 -33.66
CA PRO A 590 -20.43 32.64 -32.46
C PRO A 590 -21.50 31.53 -32.45
N ASP A 591 -22.10 31.40 -31.28
CA ASP A 591 -23.10 30.44 -30.80
C ASP A 591 -24.27 30.11 -31.75
N SER A 592 -24.59 28.81 -31.82
CA SER A 592 -25.98 28.37 -31.73
C SER A 592 -26.06 26.91 -31.25
N ASN A 593 -26.87 26.69 -30.22
CA ASN A 593 -27.19 25.42 -29.57
C ASN A 593 -27.53 24.26 -30.52
N SER A 594 -26.92 23.08 -30.31
CA SER A 594 -27.62 21.78 -30.23
C SER A 594 -26.70 20.65 -29.72
N ILE A 595 -26.95 20.26 -28.45
CA ILE A 595 -27.24 18.89 -27.97
C ILE A 595 -26.52 17.68 -28.62
N ILE A 596 -25.77 16.99 -27.74
CA ILE A 596 -25.37 15.56 -27.67
C ILE A 596 -24.08 15.10 -28.38
N GLY A 597 -23.14 14.60 -27.56
CA GLY A 597 -22.00 13.80 -28.03
C GLY A 597 -20.99 13.37 -26.96
N ASN A 598 -21.40 12.50 -26.02
CA ASN A 598 -20.59 11.49 -25.32
C ASN A 598 -19.18 11.83 -24.80
N GLY A 599 -19.11 12.25 -23.52
CA GLY A 599 -17.94 12.07 -22.66
C GLY A 599 -18.37 11.39 -21.37
N LYS A 600 -17.76 10.24 -21.02
CA LYS A 600 -18.00 9.54 -19.74
C LYS A 600 -17.51 10.41 -18.57
N HIS A 601 -18.37 11.27 -18.04
CA HIS A 601 -18.21 11.83 -16.70
C HIS A 601 -18.67 10.77 -15.70
N THR A 602 -17.74 10.16 -14.97
CA THR A 602 -18.09 9.45 -13.73
C THR A 602 -18.60 10.51 -12.74
N PRO A 603 -19.84 10.41 -12.22
CA PRO A 603 -20.35 11.41 -11.29
C PRO A 603 -19.50 11.38 -10.02
N GLU A 604 -18.88 12.52 -9.66
CA GLU A 604 -18.18 12.63 -8.38
C GLU A 604 -19.18 12.49 -7.23
N ILE A 605 -18.84 11.67 -6.23
CA ILE A 605 -19.68 11.46 -5.05
C ILE A 605 -19.18 12.38 -3.94
N THR A 606 -20.04 13.25 -3.44
CA THR A 606 -19.74 14.14 -2.31
C THR A 606 -19.28 13.32 -1.09
N PRO A 607 -18.06 13.56 -0.58
CA PRO A 607 -17.54 12.83 0.58
C PRO A 607 -18.32 13.18 1.84
N ARG A 608 -18.47 12.19 2.73
CA ARG A 608 -19.21 12.35 3.99
C ARG A 608 -18.39 13.22 4.97
N PRO A 609 -18.95 14.30 5.53
CA PRO A 609 -18.31 15.07 6.60
C PRO A 609 -18.09 14.24 7.87
N MET A 610 -17.14 14.64 8.71
CA MET A 610 -16.81 13.94 9.97
C MET A 610 -17.97 13.98 10.99
N VAL A 611 -18.78 15.04 10.98
CA VAL A 611 -19.96 15.22 11.83
C VAL A 611 -21.12 15.67 10.95
N VAL A 612 -22.28 15.05 11.12
CA VAL A 612 -23.53 15.40 10.43
C VAL A 612 -24.63 15.55 11.48
N LYS A 613 -25.64 16.37 11.19
CA LYS A 613 -26.83 16.51 12.02
C LYS A 613 -27.93 15.65 11.42
N GLY A 614 -28.75 15.02 12.26
CA GLY A 614 -29.85 14.21 11.75
C GLY A 614 -30.89 13.89 12.79
N ALA A 615 -32.03 13.43 12.31
CA ALA A 615 -33.15 12.99 13.13
C ALA A 615 -33.49 11.54 12.79
N THR A 616 -33.80 10.75 13.82
CA THR A 616 -34.27 9.38 13.66
C THR A 616 -35.74 9.31 14.02
N TYR A 617 -36.54 8.78 13.11
CA TYR A 617 -37.98 8.63 13.26
C TYR A 617 -38.34 7.16 13.37
N GLN A 618 -39.20 6.83 14.32
CA GLN A 618 -39.80 5.51 14.43
C GLN A 618 -41.17 5.52 13.74
N ILE A 619 -41.43 4.53 12.89
CA ILE A 619 -42.72 4.34 12.22
C ILE A 619 -43.05 2.85 12.15
N ASP A 620 -44.30 2.50 12.47
CA ASP A 620 -44.77 1.12 12.34
C ASP A 620 -45.07 0.81 10.87
N THR A 621 -44.54 -0.33 10.41
CA THR A 621 -44.72 -0.81 9.05
C THR A 621 -45.29 -2.22 9.05
N PRO A 622 -45.85 -2.70 7.93
CA PRO A 622 -46.33 -4.08 7.81
C PRO A 622 -45.25 -5.16 8.04
N VAL A 623 -43.96 -4.79 8.05
CA VAL A 623 -42.83 -5.69 8.27
C VAL A 623 -42.10 -5.44 9.60
N GLY A 624 -42.72 -4.70 10.52
CA GLY A 624 -42.18 -4.35 11.83
C GLY A 624 -41.91 -2.86 12.01
N ALA A 625 -41.49 -2.47 13.21
CA ALA A 625 -41.13 -1.08 13.51
C ALA A 625 -39.84 -0.69 12.78
N ALA A 626 -39.92 0.34 11.93
CA ALA A 626 -38.80 0.89 11.19
C ALA A 626 -38.27 2.16 11.85
N PHE A 627 -36.95 2.27 11.94
CA PHE A 627 -36.21 3.45 12.35
C PHE A 627 -35.56 4.06 11.11
N VAL A 628 -36.05 5.22 10.70
CA VAL A 628 -35.56 5.97 9.54
C VAL A 628 -34.75 7.16 10.03
N THR A 629 -33.44 7.14 9.79
CA THR A 629 -32.53 8.23 10.13
C THR A 629 -32.26 9.07 8.89
N ILE A 630 -32.56 10.37 8.95
CA ILE A 630 -32.24 11.34 7.90
C ILE A 630 -31.15 12.26 8.44
N ASN A 631 -30.01 12.31 7.75
CA ASN A 631 -28.93 13.24 8.06
C ASN A 631 -28.85 14.34 7.00
N THR A 632 -28.56 15.55 7.46
CA THR A 632 -28.31 16.74 6.65
C THR A 632 -26.87 17.22 6.82
N ASP A 633 -26.38 17.95 5.83
CA ASP A 633 -25.08 18.61 5.91
C ASP A 633 -25.12 19.92 6.73
N MET A 634 -24.01 20.64 6.78
CA MET A 634 -23.91 21.90 7.54
C MET A 634 -24.75 23.04 6.96
N ALA A 635 -25.20 22.93 5.71
CA ALA A 635 -26.14 23.84 5.05
C ALA A 635 -27.60 23.38 5.15
N ASN A 636 -27.86 22.31 5.92
CA ASN A 636 -29.15 21.67 6.10
C ASN A 636 -29.71 21.00 4.83
N GLU A 637 -28.85 20.68 3.86
CA GLU A 637 -29.24 19.93 2.67
C GLU A 637 -29.27 18.41 2.96
N PRO A 638 -30.20 17.64 2.35
CA PRO A 638 -30.29 16.19 2.58
C PRO A 638 -29.03 15.45 2.12
N LEU A 639 -28.47 14.62 3.00
CA LEU A 639 -27.20 13.95 2.75
C LEU A 639 -27.32 12.42 2.69
N GLU A 640 -27.95 11.78 3.67
CA GLU A 640 -28.06 10.32 3.74
C GLU A 640 -29.32 9.89 4.50
N ILE A 641 -29.82 8.71 4.13
CA ILE A 641 -31.01 8.08 4.72
C ILE A 641 -30.63 6.65 5.12
N PHE A 642 -30.77 6.32 6.40
CA PHE A 642 -30.64 4.95 6.91
C PHE A 642 -31.99 4.40 7.32
N ILE A 643 -32.20 3.12 7.06
CA ILE A 643 -33.44 2.42 7.40
C ILE A 643 -33.04 1.16 8.15
N ASN A 644 -33.54 1.03 9.38
CA ASN A 644 -33.34 -0.17 10.19
C ASN A 644 -34.70 -0.69 10.64
N VAL A 645 -34.97 -1.98 10.45
CA VAL A 645 -36.26 -2.58 10.83
C VAL A 645 -36.03 -3.56 11.98
N GLY A 646 -36.68 -3.29 13.11
CA GLY A 646 -36.54 -4.12 14.31
C GLY A 646 -37.17 -5.50 14.14
N LYS A 647 -36.40 -6.55 14.41
CA LYS A 647 -36.85 -7.97 14.38
C LYS A 647 -37.45 -8.41 13.03
N ALA A 648 -36.95 -7.87 11.92
CA ALA A 648 -37.30 -8.32 10.58
C ALA A 648 -36.44 -9.52 10.14
N GLY A 649 -36.96 -10.38 9.26
CA GLY A 649 -36.19 -11.47 8.63
C GLY A 649 -35.09 -10.94 7.69
N SER A 650 -34.14 -11.80 7.31
CA SER A 650 -32.93 -11.44 6.54
C SER A 650 -33.22 -10.63 5.29
N ASP A 651 -34.27 -10.98 4.56
CA ASP A 651 -34.55 -10.41 3.24
C ASP A 651 -35.14 -9.00 3.34
N VAL A 652 -35.95 -8.76 4.39
CA VAL A 652 -36.49 -7.42 4.68
C VAL A 652 -35.38 -6.49 5.16
N THR A 653 -34.44 -6.98 5.97
CA THR A 653 -33.26 -6.21 6.37
C THR A 653 -32.38 -5.88 5.17
N ALA A 654 -32.15 -6.84 4.27
CA ALA A 654 -31.39 -6.62 3.05
C ALA A 654 -32.06 -5.59 2.12
N MET A 655 -33.39 -5.64 1.97
CA MET A 655 -34.16 -4.66 1.20
C MET A 655 -34.12 -3.27 1.84
N ALA A 656 -34.26 -3.16 3.16
CA ALA A 656 -34.17 -1.90 3.89
C ALA A 656 -32.78 -1.24 3.68
N GLU A 657 -31.72 -2.05 3.76
CA GLU A 657 -30.36 -1.61 3.52
C GLU A 657 -30.15 -1.17 2.06
N ALA A 658 -30.70 -1.91 1.09
CA ALA A 658 -30.61 -1.55 -0.32
C ALA A 658 -31.28 -0.20 -0.61
N VAL A 659 -32.49 0.03 -0.11
CA VAL A 659 -33.22 1.30 -0.28
C VAL A 659 -32.46 2.46 0.37
N GLY A 660 -31.96 2.28 1.60
CA GLY A 660 -31.21 3.32 2.30
C GLY A 660 -29.90 3.70 1.59
N ARG A 661 -29.16 2.69 1.09
CA ARG A 661 -27.90 2.90 0.36
C ARG A 661 -28.13 3.61 -0.99
N LEU A 662 -29.14 3.21 -1.75
CA LEU A 662 -29.46 3.82 -3.05
C LEU A 662 -29.99 5.25 -2.89
N ALA A 663 -30.83 5.49 -1.88
CA ALA A 663 -31.30 6.83 -1.57
C ALA A 663 -30.13 7.74 -1.15
N SER A 664 -29.26 7.25 -0.25
CA SER A 664 -28.06 7.99 0.17
C SER A 664 -27.07 8.26 -0.97
N LEU A 665 -26.90 7.31 -1.90
CA LEU A 665 -26.07 7.50 -3.09
C LEU A 665 -26.67 8.60 -3.99
N THR A 666 -27.98 8.57 -4.21
CA THR A 666 -28.70 9.58 -5.00
C THR A 666 -28.55 10.98 -4.40
N LEU A 667 -28.56 11.10 -3.08
CA LEU A 667 -28.34 12.36 -2.38
C LEU A 667 -26.89 12.85 -2.46
N ARG A 668 -25.90 11.95 -2.61
CA ARG A 668 -24.48 12.29 -2.60
C ARG A 668 -23.83 12.40 -3.98
N ILE A 669 -24.48 11.95 -5.05
CA ILE A 669 -23.98 12.16 -6.41
C ILE A 669 -24.03 13.66 -6.75
N GLN A 670 -22.92 14.21 -7.25
CA GLN A 670 -22.92 15.54 -7.84
C GLN A 670 -23.84 15.54 -9.06
N SER A 671 -24.86 16.37 -9.01
CA SER A 671 -25.88 16.50 -10.05
C SER A 671 -26.27 17.96 -10.17
N SER A 672 -26.69 18.37 -11.38
CA SER A 672 -27.25 19.68 -11.66
C SER A 672 -28.59 19.93 -10.94
N VAL A 673 -29.24 18.88 -10.43
CA VAL A 673 -30.46 18.97 -9.62
C VAL A 673 -30.06 19.06 -8.14
N PRO A 674 -30.48 20.07 -7.36
CA PRO A 674 -30.13 20.19 -5.92
C PRO A 674 -30.53 18.98 -5.07
N ALA A 675 -29.82 18.73 -3.96
CA ALA A 675 -30.07 17.58 -3.09
C ALA A 675 -31.49 17.56 -2.49
N SER A 676 -32.00 18.73 -2.09
CA SER A 676 -33.41 18.95 -1.71
C SER A 676 -34.42 18.50 -2.78
N GLU A 677 -34.17 18.80 -4.06
CA GLU A 677 -35.06 18.38 -5.15
C GLU A 677 -34.89 16.88 -5.46
N ARG A 678 -33.69 16.33 -5.33
CA ARG A 678 -33.45 14.88 -5.43
C ARG A 678 -34.14 14.11 -4.28
N ALA A 679 -34.14 14.66 -3.06
CA ALA A 679 -34.88 14.08 -1.94
C ALA A 679 -36.39 14.06 -2.19
N LYS A 680 -36.92 15.11 -2.82
CA LYS A 680 -38.32 15.17 -3.26
C LYS A 680 -38.62 14.16 -4.37
N GLN A 681 -37.68 13.91 -5.29
CA GLN A 681 -37.82 12.83 -6.28
C GLN A 681 -37.83 11.46 -5.62
N ILE A 682 -36.94 11.19 -4.65
CA ILE A 682 -36.96 9.95 -3.86
C ILE A 682 -38.32 9.79 -3.17
N PHE A 683 -38.81 10.84 -2.51
CA PHE A 683 -40.15 10.84 -1.92
C PHE A 683 -41.24 10.45 -2.93
N ASN A 684 -41.27 11.10 -4.11
CA ASN A 684 -42.27 10.83 -5.15
C ASN A 684 -42.20 9.40 -5.71
N GLN A 685 -41.01 8.79 -5.76
CA GLN A 685 -40.83 7.41 -6.22
C GLN A 685 -41.27 6.39 -5.16
N LEU A 686 -41.10 6.70 -3.88
CA LEU A 686 -41.38 5.77 -2.78
C LEU A 686 -42.83 5.84 -2.27
N ILE A 687 -43.48 7.01 -2.36
CA ILE A 687 -44.83 7.22 -1.85
C ILE A 687 -45.84 6.38 -2.63
N GLY A 688 -46.69 5.64 -1.91
CA GLY A 688 -47.75 4.82 -2.49
C GLY A 688 -47.33 3.40 -2.90
N ILE A 689 -46.04 3.03 -2.83
CA ILE A 689 -45.59 1.65 -3.08
C ILE A 689 -46.30 0.68 -2.12
N GLY A 690 -47.04 -0.26 -2.68
CA GLY A 690 -47.81 -1.25 -1.92
C GLY A 690 -47.02 -2.52 -1.60
N GLY A 691 -47.31 -3.12 -0.43
CA GLY A 691 -46.90 -4.47 -0.07
C GLY A 691 -48.11 -5.40 0.11
N SER A 692 -47.84 -6.66 0.46
CA SER A 692 -48.88 -7.69 0.69
C SER A 692 -49.78 -7.41 1.90
N LYS A 693 -49.33 -6.57 2.84
CA LYS A 693 -50.09 -6.09 4.00
C LYS A 693 -49.94 -4.57 4.10
N SER A 694 -50.94 -3.88 4.64
CA SER A 694 -50.86 -2.44 4.94
C SER A 694 -51.32 -2.17 6.37
N LEU A 695 -50.72 -1.18 7.04
CA LEU A 695 -50.98 -0.85 8.43
C LEU A 695 -51.70 0.51 8.54
N GLY A 696 -52.79 0.59 9.30
CA GLY A 696 -53.56 1.82 9.51
C GLY A 696 -54.59 2.16 8.41
N PHE A 697 -55.30 3.29 8.59
CA PHE A 697 -56.41 3.71 7.73
C PHE A 697 -56.29 5.19 7.29
N GLY A 698 -56.92 5.54 6.17
CA GLY A 698 -56.92 6.91 5.63
C GLY A 698 -55.51 7.44 5.33
N ASP A 699 -55.27 8.72 5.62
CA ASP A 699 -53.99 9.40 5.36
C ASP A 699 -52.81 8.82 6.13
N LYS A 700 -53.09 8.15 7.26
CA LYS A 700 -52.07 7.49 8.10
C LYS A 700 -51.74 6.06 7.65
N ARG A 701 -52.39 5.53 6.60
CA ARG A 701 -52.18 4.15 6.11
C ARG A 701 -50.79 3.94 5.50
N VAL A 702 -49.94 3.13 6.12
CA VAL A 702 -48.60 2.74 5.61
C VAL A 702 -48.73 1.46 4.80
N ARG A 703 -48.40 1.53 3.50
CA ARG A 703 -48.63 0.43 2.55
C ARG A 703 -47.45 -0.55 2.45
N SER A 704 -46.24 -0.11 2.77
CA SER A 704 -44.99 -0.89 2.71
C SER A 704 -43.86 -0.17 3.45
N LEU A 705 -42.68 -0.78 3.53
CA LEU A 705 -41.48 -0.12 4.07
C LEU A 705 -41.04 1.10 3.22
N PRO A 706 -40.95 1.03 1.87
CA PRO A 706 -40.74 2.22 1.03
C PRO A 706 -41.75 3.35 1.26
N ASP A 707 -43.03 3.02 1.36
CA ASP A 707 -44.09 4.01 1.61
C ASP A 707 -43.93 4.68 3.00
N ALA A 708 -43.48 3.92 3.99
CA ALA A 708 -43.16 4.45 5.32
C ALA A 708 -42.01 5.47 5.27
N VAL A 709 -40.94 5.17 4.51
CA VAL A 709 -39.80 6.09 4.31
C VAL A 709 -40.26 7.36 3.61
N ALA A 710 -41.14 7.25 2.60
CA ALA A 710 -41.69 8.41 1.92
C ALA A 710 -42.50 9.31 2.86
N LYS A 711 -43.31 8.74 3.75
CA LYS A 711 -44.08 9.51 4.74
C LYS A 711 -43.18 10.22 5.75
N ILE A 712 -42.08 9.58 6.16
CA ILE A 712 -41.08 10.23 7.01
C ILE A 712 -40.38 11.37 6.27
N LEU A 713 -40.03 11.20 4.99
CA LEU A 713 -39.48 12.29 4.17
C LEU A 713 -40.46 13.45 4.03
N ALA A 714 -41.74 13.16 3.81
CA ALA A 714 -42.78 14.18 3.77
C ALA A 714 -42.93 14.93 5.09
N MET A 715 -42.84 14.23 6.23
CA MET A 715 -42.88 14.87 7.54
C MET A 715 -41.62 15.70 7.84
N HIS A 716 -40.44 15.20 7.47
CA HIS A 716 -39.16 15.82 7.76
C HIS A 716 -38.91 17.07 6.90
N PHE A 717 -39.35 17.08 5.65
CA PHE A 717 -39.14 18.17 4.68
C PHE A 717 -40.43 18.93 4.29
N ASP A 718 -41.55 18.67 4.97
CA ASP A 718 -42.87 19.29 4.74
C ASP A 718 -43.41 19.15 3.30
N TYR A 719 -43.35 17.92 2.76
CA TYR A 719 -43.88 17.64 1.41
C TYR A 719 -45.40 17.36 1.43
N LYS A 720 -46.12 17.91 0.44
CA LYS A 720 -47.56 17.65 0.25
C LYS A 720 -47.80 16.28 -0.39
N ILE A 721 -48.56 15.41 0.28
CA ILE A 721 -49.01 14.13 -0.27
C ILE A 721 -50.27 14.36 -1.10
N LYS A 722 -50.22 14.06 -2.42
CA LYS A 722 -51.43 14.06 -3.27
C LYS A 722 -52.09 12.69 -3.18
N ASN A 723 -53.24 12.59 -2.52
CA ASN A 723 -54.03 11.37 -2.48
C ASN A 723 -54.74 11.16 -3.82
N GLY A 724 -54.32 10.14 -4.57
CA GLY A 724 -55.05 9.67 -5.74
C GLY A 724 -56.32 8.92 -5.33
N ASN A 725 -57.41 9.66 -5.10
CA ASN A 725 -58.79 9.21 -5.19
C ASN A 725 -59.62 10.39 -5.73
N GLY A 726 -60.02 10.34 -7.00
CA GLY A 726 -60.93 11.36 -7.55
C GLY A 726 -60.96 11.40 -9.07
N LEU A 727 -62.04 10.86 -9.63
CA LEU A 727 -62.53 11.13 -10.98
C LEU A 727 -62.42 12.62 -11.35
N THR A 728 -61.88 12.95 -12.51
CA THR A 728 -62.46 13.90 -13.49
C THR A 728 -61.69 13.85 -14.82
N HIS A 729 -62.47 13.75 -15.90
CA HIS A 729 -62.13 13.73 -17.33
C HIS A 729 -61.35 15.00 -17.78
N LYS A 730 -60.58 15.05 -18.88
CA LYS A 730 -60.87 14.69 -20.29
C LYS A 730 -59.56 14.49 -21.09
N GLU A 731 -59.49 13.42 -21.90
CA GLU A 731 -59.42 13.37 -23.39
C GLU A 731 -58.18 14.05 -24.01
N VAL A 732 -57.37 13.40 -24.85
CA VAL A 732 -57.67 13.08 -26.25
C VAL A 732 -56.58 12.10 -26.78
N ILE A 733 -56.99 10.88 -27.15
CA ILE A 733 -57.01 10.25 -28.50
C ILE A 733 -55.72 9.50 -28.89
N ALA A 734 -55.93 8.21 -29.17
CA ALA A 734 -55.01 7.25 -29.73
C ALA A 734 -54.90 7.37 -31.26
N GLU A 735 -53.73 7.01 -31.81
CA GLU A 735 -53.63 6.47 -33.16
C GLU A 735 -52.77 5.19 -33.14
N GLN A 736 -53.39 4.11 -33.58
CA GLN A 736 -52.78 2.81 -33.90
C GLN A 736 -52.53 2.75 -35.41
N GLN A 737 -51.49 2.01 -35.84
CA GLN A 737 -51.49 1.00 -36.95
C GLN A 737 -50.04 0.54 -37.30
N PRO A 738 -49.79 -0.60 -38.01
CA PRO A 738 -50.01 -1.97 -37.54
C PRO A 738 -48.85 -2.97 -37.87
N LEU A 739 -49.03 -4.19 -37.32
CA LEU A 739 -48.35 -5.49 -37.43
C LEU A 739 -47.36 -5.82 -38.59
N ALA A 740 -46.33 -6.60 -38.23
CA ALA A 740 -46.22 -8.02 -38.65
C ALA A 740 -45.34 -8.86 -37.69
N VAL A 741 -45.97 -9.78 -36.96
CA VAL A 741 -45.34 -10.87 -36.21
C VAL A 741 -45.80 -12.17 -36.86
N LEU A 742 -44.85 -13.04 -37.20
CA LEU A 742 -45.12 -14.44 -37.56
C LEU A 742 -45.13 -15.29 -36.29
N THR A 743 -46.19 -16.07 -36.20
CA THR A 743 -46.66 -16.91 -35.10
C THR A 743 -45.99 -18.28 -35.07
N GLN A 744 -45.89 -18.87 -33.88
CA GLN A 744 -46.16 -20.30 -33.65
C GLN A 744 -46.81 -20.50 -32.28
N GLN A 745 -47.92 -21.25 -32.29
CA GLN A 745 -48.88 -21.47 -31.22
C GLN A 745 -48.46 -22.56 -30.22
N ALA A 746 -48.96 -22.46 -28.97
CA ALA A 746 -49.30 -23.59 -28.10
C ALA A 746 -50.47 -23.21 -27.15
N LEU A 747 -51.19 -24.24 -26.70
CA LEU A 747 -52.59 -24.37 -26.23
C LEU A 747 -52.85 -23.96 -24.74
N PRO A 748 -54.13 -23.90 -24.27
CA PRO A 748 -54.55 -23.16 -23.07
C PRO A 748 -54.43 -23.95 -21.76
N VAL A 749 -54.22 -23.25 -20.64
CA VAL A 749 -54.27 -23.80 -19.27
C VAL A 749 -55.27 -22.99 -18.44
N GLU A 750 -56.20 -23.70 -17.80
CA GLU A 750 -57.27 -23.20 -16.94
C GLU A 750 -56.75 -22.46 -15.68
N LYS A 751 -57.54 -21.49 -15.21
CA LYS A 751 -57.31 -20.72 -13.97
C LYS A 751 -57.49 -21.61 -12.73
N SER A 752 -56.50 -21.69 -11.86
CA SER A 752 -56.69 -22.13 -10.47
C SER A 752 -56.94 -20.92 -9.55
N GLU A 753 -58.11 -20.84 -8.91
CA GLU A 753 -58.51 -19.79 -7.95
C GLU A 753 -57.98 -20.01 -6.52
N PHE A 754 -56.91 -20.78 -6.35
CA PHE A 754 -56.32 -21.08 -5.04
C PHE A 754 -54.89 -20.54 -4.94
N ASP A 755 -54.59 -19.91 -3.81
CA ASP A 755 -53.29 -19.35 -3.48
C ASP A 755 -52.48 -20.35 -2.62
N LEU A 756 -51.20 -20.09 -2.39
CA LEU A 756 -50.32 -20.97 -1.59
C LEU A 756 -50.56 -20.81 -0.08
N CYS A 757 -50.79 -21.91 0.62
CA CYS A 757 -50.99 -21.91 2.06
C CYS A 757 -49.67 -21.61 2.81
N PRO A 758 -49.63 -20.61 3.71
CA PRO A 758 -48.42 -20.27 4.46
C PRO A 758 -48.01 -21.30 5.51
N SER A 759 -48.90 -22.25 5.85
CA SER A 759 -48.64 -23.31 6.83
C SER A 759 -48.08 -24.58 6.18
N CYS A 760 -48.71 -25.08 5.10
CA CYS A 760 -48.31 -26.33 4.46
C CYS A 760 -47.69 -26.18 3.06
N GLY A 761 -47.75 -25.00 2.45
CA GLY A 761 -47.18 -24.72 1.13
C GLY A 761 -47.98 -25.22 -0.07
N GLU A 762 -49.14 -25.84 0.13
CA GLU A 762 -50.01 -26.31 -0.97
C GLU A 762 -50.87 -25.19 -1.55
N ALA A 763 -51.11 -25.24 -2.88
CA ALA A 763 -51.93 -24.28 -3.62
C ALA A 763 -53.44 -24.54 -3.42
N ALA A 764 -53.87 -24.49 -2.16
CA ALA A 764 -55.21 -24.83 -1.70
C ALA A 764 -55.78 -23.77 -0.74
N LEU A 765 -55.23 -22.55 -0.73
CA LEU A 765 -55.67 -21.44 0.12
C LEU A 765 -56.70 -20.59 -0.63
N ALA A 766 -57.94 -20.62 -0.18
CA ALA A 766 -59.04 -19.83 -0.74
C ALA A 766 -59.39 -18.64 0.14
N TYR A 767 -59.95 -17.59 -0.46
CA TYR A 767 -60.50 -16.46 0.27
C TYR A 767 -62.03 -16.46 0.16
N GLU A 768 -62.69 -16.72 1.28
CA GLU A 768 -64.14 -16.96 1.32
C GLU A 768 -64.70 -16.53 2.67
N GLU A 769 -65.89 -15.95 2.66
CA GLU A 769 -66.60 -15.47 3.87
C GLU A 769 -65.79 -14.49 4.74
N GLY A 770 -64.83 -13.76 4.16
CA GLY A 770 -64.00 -12.79 4.87
C GLY A 770 -62.78 -13.38 5.59
N CYS A 771 -62.47 -14.66 5.38
CA CYS A 771 -61.30 -15.33 5.92
C CYS A 771 -60.54 -16.09 4.84
N LYS A 772 -59.23 -16.29 5.03
CA LYS A 772 -58.43 -17.24 4.26
C LYS A 772 -58.57 -18.63 4.87
N LYS A 773 -58.96 -19.63 4.09
CA LYS A 773 -59.08 -21.03 4.53
C LYS A 773 -58.26 -21.93 3.61
N CYS A 774 -57.47 -22.82 4.18
CA CYS A 774 -56.75 -23.83 3.43
C CYS A 774 -57.50 -25.17 3.48
N TYR A 775 -57.92 -25.64 2.31
CA TYR A 775 -58.66 -26.90 2.17
C TYR A 775 -57.80 -28.16 2.35
N SER A 776 -56.47 -28.02 2.38
CA SER A 776 -55.53 -29.14 2.53
C SER A 776 -55.17 -29.43 4.00
N CYS A 777 -54.88 -28.40 4.80
CA CYS A 777 -54.39 -28.58 6.18
C CYS A 777 -55.28 -27.95 7.26
N GLY A 778 -56.39 -27.31 6.88
CA GLY A 778 -57.34 -26.69 7.81
C GLY A 778 -56.87 -25.35 8.40
N TYR A 779 -55.76 -24.78 7.92
CA TYR A 779 -55.30 -23.44 8.30
C TYR A 779 -56.36 -22.38 7.98
N SER A 780 -56.73 -21.54 8.94
CA SER A 780 -57.62 -20.41 8.73
C SER A 780 -57.08 -19.11 9.34
N GLU A 781 -57.27 -18.00 8.62
CA GLU A 781 -56.88 -16.65 9.05
C GLU A 781 -57.98 -15.67 8.61
N CYS A 782 -58.72 -15.15 9.59
CA CYS A 782 -59.59 -13.97 9.48
C CYS A 782 -58.82 -12.78 10.08
#